data_AF-A0A4R5VV29-F1
#
_entry.id   AF-A0A4R5VV29-F1
#
_cell.length_a   1.000
_cell.length_b   1.000
_cell.length_c   1.000
_cell.angle_alpha   90.00
_cell.angle_beta   90.00
_cell.angle_gamma   90.00
#
_symmetry.space_group_name_H-M   'P 1'
#
loop_
_entity.id
_entity.type
_entity.pdbx_description
1 polymer ?
#
loop_
_entity_poly.entity_id
_entity_poly.type
_entity_poly.pdbx_seq_one_letter_code
_entity_poly.pdbx_strand_id
1 'polypeptide(L)'
;MKKAVILIVVMLMCSTMFPQWLTGGQAFAKANYPDVNDYIKTKKLTPVKFEYQHISKFPDFNYRNGYAMVEGVVAHETANSHSTIYDEIAYMSKHYNNAFVHAFVDGSHVIEIQSPDYGAWGAGPYANKRFVHVELVRVHSFDQFARSINNYANYLAFLLFEYNLGVTSAEKTGKGTLWSHNAVSKFLGGTDHGDPHGYFSQWGYNWNDFVNQVTQKYNTLNTTIDTKRLGYIKNEGAKIYQEIGEDTTAITADLTYTNRVYYIKEQAIEDGQIFFLLSNEKGIIGWAKSADLSVMPYALISNKSKNFILKGTGKAYSKEWGQKNDAVIATLSSYADQEFAVNATEQIGNSIWYRGTIAGQTVWVYSSNLTTITESSTNRLGVVKNPDVKIYKNIGEEATANLAGATYTSTVFYIKKKAAANGKTYYLLSTQPSSTNGVIGWAKSTDLTTESYAEVDKNPKMFLINGTGSAYSKAWGGVKDSTIKNLSVYKEQEFKAQLTAKIGSTIWYRGQLDGKTVWFPSYSVKSIKESSTSRLGRVRSSSVKIYKLIGDSSSSFKAGSTYTNHVYYMKKQASFMGQTYYLLSNQASASKGVIGWVKQTDLSSQSYAQVKQISKKLVVKGTGSAYSKLWGSKKDTIYKSLSKYKGSTFKITSTWKVGKTTWYYGNFGGKKVWIDKKYLK
;
A
#
# COMPACT_ATOMS: atom_id res chain seq x y z
N MET A 1 1.04 32.29 0.69
CA MET A 1 1.24 32.49 2.14
C MET A 1 2.49 31.71 2.58
N LYS A 2 3.48 32.47 3.09
CA LYS A 2 4.71 32.09 3.81
C LYS A 2 5.58 30.96 3.24
N LYS A 3 6.63 31.37 2.51
CA LYS A 3 7.86 30.63 2.26
C LYS A 3 8.62 30.47 3.59
N ALA A 4 8.87 29.25 4.03
CA ALA A 4 9.78 28.97 5.14
C ALA A 4 11.16 28.63 4.56
N VAL A 5 12.10 29.55 4.73
CA VAL A 5 13.52 29.32 4.49
C VAL A 5 14.05 28.56 5.71
N ILE A 6 14.34 27.27 5.55
CA ILE A 6 15.03 26.48 6.58
C ILE A 6 16.52 26.70 6.36
N LEU A 7 17.10 27.54 7.21
CA LEU A 7 18.54 27.72 7.36
C LEU A 7 19.06 26.51 8.15
N ILE A 8 19.73 25.56 7.49
CA ILE A 8 20.43 24.46 8.17
C ILE A 8 21.80 24.99 8.57
N VAL A 9 21.92 25.39 9.84
CA VAL A 9 23.19 25.65 10.51
C VAL A 9 23.75 24.30 10.96
N VAL A 10 24.81 23.83 10.30
CA VAL A 10 25.60 22.69 10.77
C VAL A 10 26.40 23.17 11.97
N MET A 11 25.88 22.92 13.16
CA MET A 11 26.53 23.23 14.43
C MET A 11 27.27 21.96 14.87
N LEU A 12 28.52 21.78 14.43
CA LEU A 12 29.46 20.95 15.16
C LEU A 12 29.73 21.67 16.48
N MET A 13 29.22 21.15 17.59
CA MET A 13 29.66 21.59 18.91
C MET A 13 31.09 21.08 19.15
N CYS A 14 32.05 21.85 18.66
CA CYS A 14 33.22 22.15 19.45
C CYS A 14 32.98 23.56 20.02
N SER A 15 32.60 23.64 21.29
CA SER A 15 32.58 24.90 22.03
C SER A 15 32.95 24.63 23.48
N THR A 16 34.24 24.68 23.77
CA THR A 16 34.72 25.78 24.62
C THR A 16 35.25 26.87 23.68
N MET A 17 34.47 27.94 23.57
CA MET A 17 34.84 29.14 22.84
C MET A 17 35.96 29.86 23.58
N PHE A 18 37.00 30.26 22.85
CA PHE A 18 37.68 31.53 23.12
C PHE A 18 37.67 32.34 21.82
N PRO A 19 37.19 33.60 21.83
CA PRO A 19 37.34 34.50 20.70
C PRO A 19 38.73 35.13 20.76
N GLN A 20 39.56 34.92 19.74
CA GLN A 20 40.72 35.78 19.50
C GLN A 20 40.70 36.28 18.06
N TRP A 21 40.10 37.46 17.90
CA TRP A 21 40.67 38.46 17.02
C TRP A 21 41.93 38.96 17.69
N LEU A 22 43.10 38.47 17.27
CA LEU A 22 44.39 39.14 17.46
C LEU A 22 45.35 38.62 16.38
N THR A 23 45.78 39.56 15.55
CA THR A 23 46.94 39.49 14.69
C THR A 23 48.15 38.94 15.43
N GLY A 24 48.76 37.87 14.93
CA GLY A 24 49.98 37.30 15.49
C GLY A 24 50.16 35.85 15.08
N GLY A 25 50.59 35.61 13.84
CA GLY A 25 51.12 34.31 13.47
C GLY A 25 52.34 34.01 14.34
N GLN A 26 52.16 33.17 15.36
CA GLN A 26 53.29 32.47 15.95
C GLN A 26 53.79 31.51 14.89
N ALA A 27 54.83 31.94 14.18
CA ALA A 27 55.65 31.07 13.37
C ALA A 27 56.21 29.97 14.28
N PHE A 28 55.64 28.77 14.21
CA PHE A 28 56.32 27.58 14.68
C PHE A 28 57.64 27.51 13.91
N ALA A 29 58.76 27.51 14.63
CA ALA A 29 60.07 27.29 14.04
C ALA A 29 59.99 25.99 13.22
N LYS A 30 60.23 26.11 11.91
CA LYS A 30 60.15 25.00 10.96
C LYS A 30 61.17 23.94 11.41
N ALA A 31 60.70 22.86 12.04
CA ALA A 31 61.55 21.71 12.29
C ALA A 31 62.09 21.25 10.93
N ASN A 32 63.41 21.07 10.83
CA ASN A 32 64.10 20.77 9.58
C ASN A 32 63.91 19.28 9.26
N TYR A 33 62.68 18.89 8.94
CA TYR A 33 62.36 17.53 8.55
C TYR A 33 62.92 17.21 7.15
N PRO A 34 63.29 15.94 6.87
CA PRO A 34 63.57 15.50 5.51
C PRO A 34 62.38 15.72 4.58
N ASP A 35 62.63 15.78 3.27
CA ASP A 35 61.55 15.69 2.29
C ASP A 35 60.82 14.34 2.45
N VAL A 36 59.50 14.40 2.59
CA VAL A 36 58.67 13.24 2.94
C VAL A 36 58.63 12.22 1.79
N ASN A 37 58.53 12.68 0.53
CA ASN A 37 58.44 11.80 -0.63
C ASN A 37 59.79 11.11 -0.88
N ASP A 38 60.90 11.85 -0.76
CA ASP A 38 62.26 11.31 -0.83
C ASP A 38 62.53 10.33 0.32
N TYR A 39 62.02 10.62 1.52
CA TYR A 39 62.10 9.69 2.65
C TYR A 39 61.34 8.39 2.37
N ILE A 40 60.08 8.47 1.90
CA ILE A 40 59.27 7.31 1.51
C ILE A 40 60.00 6.45 0.47
N LYS A 41 60.57 7.10 -0.55
CA LYS A 41 61.30 6.45 -1.64
C LYS A 41 62.60 5.80 -1.16
N THR A 42 63.43 6.56 -0.44
CA THR A 42 64.74 6.10 0.06
C THR A 42 64.61 4.98 1.08
N LYS A 43 63.60 5.05 1.95
CA LYS A 43 63.29 3.99 2.92
C LYS A 43 62.50 2.82 2.33
N LYS A 44 62.10 2.91 1.05
CA LYS A 44 61.32 1.88 0.34
C LYS A 44 60.06 1.49 1.13
N LEU A 45 59.34 2.48 1.66
CA LEU A 45 58.16 2.20 2.47
C LEU A 45 57.07 1.53 1.61
N THR A 46 56.65 0.35 2.02
CA THR A 46 55.58 -0.41 1.39
C THR A 46 54.22 0.00 1.96
N PRO A 47 53.23 0.35 1.13
CA PRO A 47 51.87 0.57 1.61
C PRO A 47 51.31 -0.66 2.31
N VAL A 48 50.51 -0.44 3.35
CA VAL A 48 49.78 -1.52 4.05
C VAL A 48 48.60 -2.01 3.21
N LYS A 49 48.11 -3.21 3.53
CA LYS A 49 46.90 -3.76 2.90
C LYS A 49 45.67 -3.00 3.39
N PHE A 50 44.63 -2.99 2.56
CA PHE A 50 43.34 -2.40 2.92
C PHE A 50 42.52 -3.39 3.75
N GLU A 51 41.91 -2.89 4.80
CA GLU A 51 40.95 -3.60 5.63
C GLU A 51 39.54 -3.09 5.34
N TYR A 52 38.57 -4.00 5.29
CA TYR A 52 37.17 -3.67 5.04
C TYR A 52 36.35 -3.97 6.29
N GLN A 53 35.90 -2.92 6.96
CA GLN A 53 35.12 -2.97 8.20
C GLN A 53 33.80 -2.21 8.02
N HIS A 54 33.05 -2.55 6.96
CA HIS A 54 31.80 -1.87 6.61
C HIS A 54 30.76 -1.95 7.73
N ILE A 55 30.20 -0.79 8.10
CA ILE A 55 29.24 -0.70 9.21
C ILE A 55 27.82 -0.48 8.68
N SER A 56 27.01 -1.53 8.80
CA SER A 56 25.70 -1.71 8.15
C SER A 56 24.60 -0.70 8.50
N LYS A 57 24.79 0.13 9.53
CA LYS A 57 23.83 1.18 9.91
C LYS A 57 24.01 2.47 9.13
N PHE A 58 25.10 2.62 8.39
CA PHE A 58 25.30 3.78 7.54
C PHE A 58 24.29 3.76 6.39
N PRO A 59 23.76 4.92 5.99
CA PRO A 59 22.81 4.98 4.89
C PRO A 59 23.52 4.82 3.55
N ASP A 60 23.04 3.88 2.73
CA ASP A 60 23.45 3.78 1.33
C ASP A 60 22.64 4.76 0.47
N PHE A 61 23.34 5.66 -0.22
CA PHE A 61 22.72 6.56 -1.20
C PHE A 61 23.64 6.79 -2.40
N ASN A 62 23.04 6.92 -3.58
CA ASN A 62 23.79 7.12 -4.81
C ASN A 62 24.49 8.48 -4.85
N TYR A 63 25.61 8.54 -5.56
CA TYR A 63 26.15 9.79 -6.09
C TYR A 63 25.15 10.46 -7.06
N ARG A 64 25.39 11.73 -7.40
CA ARG A 64 24.46 12.51 -8.25
C ARG A 64 24.24 11.90 -9.64
N ASN A 65 25.21 11.13 -10.14
CA ASN A 65 25.14 10.47 -11.45
C ASN A 65 24.71 8.99 -11.36
N GLY A 66 24.47 8.47 -10.15
CA GLY A 66 24.02 7.10 -9.91
C GLY A 66 24.93 6.29 -9.02
N TYR A 67 24.58 5.01 -8.85
CA TYR A 67 25.37 4.04 -8.09
C TYR A 67 26.81 3.99 -8.62
N ALA A 68 27.80 4.04 -7.73
CA ALA A 68 29.23 3.93 -8.05
C ALA A 68 29.76 4.93 -9.11
N MET A 69 29.01 6.01 -9.38
CA MET A 69 29.41 7.07 -10.31
C MET A 69 30.21 8.16 -9.59
N VAL A 70 31.36 7.75 -9.06
CA VAL A 70 32.34 8.60 -8.36
C VAL A 70 32.97 9.59 -9.34
N GLU A 71 33.15 10.85 -8.90
CA GLU A 71 33.80 11.90 -9.68
C GLU A 71 35.20 12.28 -9.16
N GLY A 72 35.60 11.70 -8.03
CA GLY A 72 36.87 12.00 -7.38
C GLY A 72 36.90 11.56 -5.92
N VAL A 73 37.97 11.93 -5.25
CA VAL A 73 38.25 11.67 -3.83
C VAL A 73 38.56 12.99 -3.12
N VAL A 74 38.13 13.11 -1.86
CA VAL A 74 38.48 14.20 -0.95
C VAL A 74 39.43 13.67 0.11
N ALA A 75 40.58 14.33 0.20
CA ALA A 75 41.55 14.13 1.24
C ALA A 75 41.25 15.04 2.44
N HIS A 76 40.99 14.42 3.58
CA HIS A 76 40.76 15.06 4.87
C HIS A 76 41.89 14.77 5.87
N GLU A 77 41.82 15.41 7.04
CA GLU A 77 42.52 15.00 8.26
C GLU A 77 41.63 15.20 9.49
N THR A 78 41.80 14.35 10.51
CA THR A 78 40.82 14.20 11.61
C THR A 78 40.72 15.37 12.58
N ALA A 79 41.62 16.36 12.46
CA ALA A 79 41.76 17.53 13.31
C ALA A 79 42.01 17.25 14.81
N ASN A 80 42.21 15.98 15.18
CA ASN A 80 42.36 15.53 16.56
C ASN A 80 43.72 14.85 16.75
N SER A 81 44.60 15.47 17.56
CA SER A 81 45.95 14.98 17.83
C SER A 81 46.03 13.98 18.99
N HIS A 82 44.91 13.48 19.51
CA HIS A 82 44.90 12.54 20.63
C HIS A 82 44.13 11.26 20.33
N SER A 83 43.50 11.17 19.16
CA SER A 83 42.72 10.01 18.73
C SER A 83 43.58 9.00 17.98
N THR A 84 43.24 7.74 18.14
CA THR A 84 43.68 6.67 17.25
C THR A 84 42.66 6.47 16.11
N ILE A 85 43.05 5.71 15.08
CA ILE A 85 42.11 5.31 14.03
C ILE A 85 40.86 4.62 14.58
N TYR A 86 41.00 3.81 15.63
CA TYR A 86 39.88 3.11 16.25
C TYR A 86 38.98 4.05 17.07
N ASP A 87 39.54 5.07 17.71
CA ASP A 87 38.75 6.09 18.41
C ASP A 87 37.89 6.88 17.43
N GLU A 88 38.46 7.25 16.28
CA GLU A 88 37.74 7.96 15.21
C GLU A 88 36.62 7.09 14.61
N ILE A 89 36.91 5.83 14.28
CA ILE A 89 35.90 4.89 13.76
C ILE A 89 34.79 4.68 14.80
N ALA A 90 35.13 4.51 16.08
CA ALA A 90 34.14 4.30 17.14
C ALA A 90 33.26 5.54 17.36
N TYR A 91 33.86 6.73 17.39
CA TYR A 91 33.15 7.99 17.50
C TYR A 91 32.21 8.19 16.31
N MET A 92 32.73 8.04 15.09
CA MET A 92 31.95 8.24 13.87
C MET A 92 30.84 7.21 13.72
N SER A 93 31.08 5.96 14.11
CA SER A 93 30.04 4.94 14.23
C SER A 93 28.89 5.40 15.12
N LYS A 94 29.19 6.02 16.28
CA LYS A 94 28.18 6.50 17.23
C LYS A 94 27.46 7.76 16.73
N HIS A 95 28.14 8.60 15.95
CA HIS A 95 27.67 9.92 15.53
C HIS A 95 27.39 10.05 14.03
N TYR A 96 27.22 8.93 13.32
CA TYR A 96 27.10 8.87 11.86
C TYR A 96 25.98 9.74 11.27
N ASN A 97 24.93 10.02 12.04
CA ASN A 97 23.84 10.92 11.64
C ASN A 97 24.30 12.36 11.39
N ASN A 98 25.48 12.73 11.89
CA ASN A 98 26.09 14.04 11.67
C ASN A 98 27.09 14.00 10.51
N ALA A 99 28.01 13.02 10.54
CA ALA A 99 29.05 12.85 9.54
C ALA A 99 29.54 11.39 9.55
N PHE A 100 29.90 10.91 8.36
CA PHE A 100 30.71 9.70 8.22
C PHE A 100 31.51 9.77 6.91
N VAL A 101 32.69 9.15 6.89
CA VAL A 101 33.55 9.02 5.71
C VAL A 101 33.66 7.56 5.26
N HIS A 102 34.38 7.33 4.15
CA HIS A 102 34.53 6.00 3.58
C HIS A 102 35.67 5.21 4.23
N ALA A 103 36.77 5.87 4.55
CA ALA A 103 37.93 5.21 5.13
C ALA A 103 38.75 6.15 6.02
N PHE A 104 39.51 5.53 6.93
CA PHE A 104 40.56 6.18 7.69
C PHE A 104 41.92 5.58 7.37
N VAL A 105 42.96 6.40 7.43
CA VAL A 105 44.34 6.00 7.18
C VAL A 105 45.25 6.53 8.27
N ASP A 106 46.12 5.67 8.79
CA ASP A 106 47.21 6.05 9.68
C ASP A 106 48.56 5.44 9.20
N GLY A 107 49.60 5.50 10.03
CA GLY A 107 50.91 4.96 9.70
C GLY A 107 50.98 3.43 9.54
N SER A 108 49.94 2.70 9.96
CA SER A 108 49.92 1.24 10.10
C SER A 108 48.69 0.57 9.48
N HIS A 109 47.61 1.31 9.21
CA HIS A 109 46.32 0.78 8.76
C HIS A 109 45.69 1.66 7.67
N VAL A 110 44.91 1.01 6.81
CA VAL A 110 43.93 1.63 5.92
C VAL A 110 42.62 0.87 6.15
N ILE A 111 41.64 1.50 6.78
CA ILE A 111 40.37 0.86 7.15
C ILE A 111 39.22 1.54 6.44
N GLU A 112 38.62 0.83 5.48
CA GLU A 112 37.40 1.24 4.79
C GLU A 112 36.16 0.78 5.59
N ILE A 113 35.34 1.73 5.99
CA ILE A 113 34.17 1.51 6.86
C ILE A 113 32.83 1.75 6.16
N GLN A 114 32.86 2.26 4.92
CA GLN A 114 31.71 2.37 4.03
C GLN A 114 32.17 2.09 2.60
N SER A 115 31.37 1.32 1.86
CA SER A 115 31.61 1.07 0.44
C SER A 115 31.67 2.38 -0.36
N PRO A 116 32.76 2.63 -1.12
CA PRO A 116 32.90 3.81 -1.99
C PRO A 116 31.91 3.87 -3.15
N ASP A 117 31.13 2.81 -3.38
CA ASP A 117 30.06 2.77 -4.39
C ASP A 117 28.87 3.69 -4.02
N TYR A 118 28.74 4.04 -2.75
CA TYR A 118 27.72 4.94 -2.21
C TYR A 118 28.37 6.20 -1.66
N GLY A 119 27.61 7.30 -1.58
CA GLY A 119 28.12 8.52 -0.97
C GLY A 119 28.26 8.42 0.56
N ALA A 120 29.03 9.34 1.12
CA ALA A 120 29.16 9.52 2.57
C ALA A 120 28.96 11.00 2.95
N TRP A 121 28.84 11.29 4.25
CA TRP A 121 28.63 12.65 4.76
C TRP A 121 29.94 13.25 5.29
N GLY A 122 30.89 13.53 4.38
CA GLY A 122 32.26 13.92 4.75
C GLY A 122 32.65 15.37 4.45
N ALA A 123 32.03 16.06 3.48
CA ALA A 123 32.47 17.42 3.08
C ALA A 123 31.31 18.33 2.62
N GLY A 124 30.16 18.25 3.29
CA GLY A 124 28.98 19.04 2.93
C GLY A 124 28.22 18.53 1.70
N PRO A 125 26.99 19.03 1.48
CA PRO A 125 26.01 18.40 0.59
C PRO A 125 26.42 18.32 -0.88
N TYR A 126 27.28 19.21 -1.36
CA TYR A 126 27.73 19.21 -2.75
C TYR A 126 28.80 18.17 -3.03
N ALA A 127 29.77 18.00 -2.12
CA ALA A 127 30.84 17.01 -2.26
C ALA A 127 30.34 15.60 -1.91
N ASN A 128 29.46 15.45 -0.92
CA ASN A 128 28.87 14.17 -0.51
C ASN A 128 28.17 13.42 -1.66
N LYS A 129 27.71 14.15 -2.68
CA LYS A 129 27.06 13.58 -3.87
C LYS A 129 28.03 13.31 -5.03
N ARG A 130 29.34 13.48 -4.83
CA ARG A 130 30.34 13.45 -5.91
C ARG A 130 31.56 12.62 -5.58
N PHE A 131 32.02 12.63 -4.32
CA PHE A 131 33.37 12.18 -4.00
C PHE A 131 33.40 11.14 -2.89
N VAL A 132 34.39 10.26 -2.98
CA VAL A 132 34.81 9.42 -1.87
C VAL A 132 35.54 10.29 -0.86
N HIS A 133 35.39 10.03 0.43
CA HIS A 133 35.93 10.82 1.54
C HIS A 133 36.84 9.93 2.37
N VAL A 134 38.09 10.35 2.55
CA VAL A 134 39.09 9.57 3.29
C VAL A 134 39.78 10.48 4.30
N GLU A 135 39.89 10.00 5.54
CA GLU A 135 40.45 10.73 6.67
C GLU A 135 41.87 10.28 6.98
N LEU A 136 42.79 11.23 7.10
CA LEU A 136 44.14 10.98 7.60
C LEU A 136 44.19 11.23 9.10
N VAL A 137 44.47 10.19 9.88
CA VAL A 137 44.60 10.29 11.34
C VAL A 137 45.92 10.98 11.69
N ARG A 138 45.89 11.90 12.66
CA ARG A 138 47.10 12.58 13.12
C ARG A 138 48.05 11.62 13.85
N VAL A 139 49.35 11.80 13.65
CA VAL A 139 50.42 10.97 14.24
C VAL A 139 51.47 11.83 14.93
N HIS A 140 52.45 11.21 15.60
CA HIS A 140 53.34 11.92 16.55
C HIS A 140 54.83 11.78 16.25
N SER A 141 55.21 11.21 15.11
CA SER A 141 56.60 11.19 14.66
C SER A 141 56.69 11.35 13.14
N PHE A 142 57.84 11.83 12.66
CA PHE A 142 58.06 12.02 11.23
C PHE A 142 57.99 10.71 10.44
N ASP A 143 58.52 9.61 11.00
CA ASP A 143 58.43 8.29 10.36
C ASP A 143 56.97 7.80 10.26
N GLN A 144 56.17 7.98 11.32
CA GLN A 144 54.74 7.68 11.26
C GLN A 144 54.01 8.57 10.24
N PHE A 145 54.37 9.85 10.16
CA PHE A 145 53.77 10.76 9.18
C PHE A 145 54.09 10.31 7.76
N ALA A 146 55.35 10.03 7.45
CA ALA A 146 55.76 9.52 6.15
C ALA A 146 55.08 8.19 5.78
N ARG A 147 54.92 7.26 6.74
CA ARG A 147 54.13 6.03 6.53
C ARG A 147 52.66 6.32 6.26
N SER A 148 52.06 7.23 7.02
CA SER A 148 50.65 7.61 6.84
C SER A 148 50.41 8.24 5.46
N ILE A 149 51.30 9.14 5.00
CA ILE A 149 51.25 9.71 3.64
C ILE A 149 51.44 8.63 2.58
N ASN A 150 52.36 7.68 2.79
CA ASN A 150 52.56 6.57 1.86
C ASN A 150 51.31 5.68 1.73
N ASN A 151 50.67 5.33 2.84
CA ASN A 151 49.42 4.56 2.87
C ASN A 151 48.27 5.35 2.25
N TYR A 152 48.15 6.62 2.61
CA TYR A 152 47.07 7.50 2.19
C TYR A 152 47.10 7.79 0.70
N ALA A 153 48.27 8.17 0.17
CA ALA A 153 48.45 8.39 -1.25
C ALA A 153 48.21 7.12 -2.07
N ASN A 154 48.60 5.95 -1.54
CA ASN A 154 48.35 4.67 -2.20
C ASN A 154 46.86 4.31 -2.27
N TYR A 155 46.12 4.50 -1.18
CA TYR A 155 44.68 4.23 -1.15
C TYR A 155 43.89 5.20 -2.04
N LEU A 156 44.22 6.50 -2.02
CA LEU A 156 43.59 7.47 -2.95
C LEU A 156 43.92 7.18 -4.41
N ALA A 157 45.16 6.79 -4.72
CA ALA A 157 45.53 6.34 -6.06
C ALA A 157 44.74 5.10 -6.49
N PHE A 158 44.59 4.13 -5.59
CA PHE A 158 43.77 2.93 -5.84
C PHE A 158 42.31 3.28 -6.12
N LEU A 159 41.67 4.13 -5.32
CA LEU A 159 40.29 4.56 -5.55
C LEU A 159 40.14 5.28 -6.90
N LEU A 160 41.06 6.18 -7.23
CA LEU A 160 41.04 6.86 -8.53
C LEU A 160 41.14 5.84 -9.67
N PHE A 161 42.06 4.87 -9.58
CA PHE A 161 42.15 3.79 -10.55
C PHE A 161 40.86 2.97 -10.60
N GLU A 162 40.37 2.48 -9.47
CA GLU A 162 39.19 1.63 -9.36
C GLU A 162 37.97 2.22 -10.04
N TYR A 163 37.78 3.54 -9.95
CA TYR A 163 36.66 4.26 -10.58
C TYR A 163 36.97 4.81 -11.98
N ASN A 164 38.08 4.39 -12.60
CA ASN A 164 38.54 4.82 -13.92
C ASN A 164 38.70 6.34 -14.01
N LEU A 165 39.31 6.93 -12.98
CA LEU A 165 39.61 8.36 -12.84
C LEU A 165 41.12 8.57 -12.84
N GLY A 166 41.62 9.49 -13.67
CA GLY A 166 43.01 9.94 -13.58
C GLY A 166 43.27 10.81 -12.33
N VAL A 167 44.53 11.16 -12.07
CA VAL A 167 44.89 12.10 -10.98
C VAL A 167 44.88 13.53 -11.51
N THR A 168 43.96 14.37 -11.03
CA THR A 168 43.93 15.80 -11.34
C THR A 168 43.55 16.60 -10.10
N SER A 169 44.47 17.44 -9.63
CA SER A 169 44.25 18.28 -8.45
C SER A 169 43.25 19.40 -8.74
N ALA A 170 42.22 19.51 -7.91
CA ALA A 170 41.21 20.57 -7.99
C ALA A 170 41.62 21.87 -7.28
N GLU A 171 42.73 21.89 -6.55
CA GLU A 171 43.12 22.97 -5.61
C GLU A 171 43.17 24.36 -6.25
N LYS A 172 43.54 24.43 -7.53
CA LYS A 172 43.69 25.69 -8.27
C LYS A 172 42.43 26.09 -9.04
N THR A 173 41.68 25.11 -9.54
CA THR A 173 40.67 25.32 -10.60
C THR A 173 39.24 24.99 -10.18
N GLY A 174 39.05 24.28 -9.06
CA GLY A 174 37.76 23.68 -8.72
C GLY A 174 37.33 22.59 -9.71
N LYS A 175 38.26 22.03 -10.49
CA LYS A 175 38.02 20.97 -11.46
C LYS A 175 39.12 19.92 -11.34
N GLY A 176 38.73 18.67 -11.12
CA GLY A 176 39.65 17.57 -10.95
C GLY A 176 38.99 16.42 -10.22
N THR A 177 39.80 15.41 -9.90
CA THR A 177 39.42 14.15 -9.27
C THR A 177 40.07 13.99 -7.90
N LEU A 178 41.10 14.78 -7.56
CA LEU A 178 41.73 14.81 -6.24
C LEU A 178 41.50 16.17 -5.59
N TRP A 179 40.79 16.18 -4.47
CA TRP A 179 40.34 17.37 -3.76
C TRP A 179 40.86 17.40 -2.33
N SER A 180 41.27 18.56 -1.83
CA SER A 180 41.32 18.80 -0.39
C SER A 180 39.95 19.25 0.11
N HIS A 181 39.67 19.13 1.40
CA HIS A 181 38.47 19.73 1.98
C HIS A 181 38.47 21.26 1.77
N ASN A 182 39.64 21.90 1.87
CA ASN A 182 39.80 23.33 1.54
C ASN A 182 39.32 23.68 0.12
N ALA A 183 39.68 22.86 -0.88
CA ALA A 183 39.22 23.07 -2.26
C ALA A 183 37.69 22.90 -2.37
N VAL A 184 37.10 21.96 -1.62
CA VAL A 184 35.64 21.81 -1.53
C VAL A 184 35.01 23.09 -0.96
N SER A 185 35.49 23.58 0.19
CA SER A 185 35.02 24.81 0.82
C SER A 185 35.08 26.00 -0.13
N LYS A 186 36.20 26.15 -0.84
CA LYS A 186 36.46 27.27 -1.75
C LYS A 186 35.61 27.24 -3.03
N PHE A 187 35.45 26.08 -3.66
CA PHE A 187 34.87 25.99 -5.00
C PHE A 187 33.44 25.44 -5.05
N LEU A 188 33.06 24.60 -4.08
CA LEU A 188 31.72 24.01 -4.01
C LEU A 188 30.89 24.62 -2.88
N GLY A 189 31.52 24.99 -1.76
CA GLY A 189 30.85 25.49 -0.56
C GLY A 189 30.08 24.40 0.19
N GLY A 190 29.25 24.81 1.15
CA GLY A 190 28.49 23.89 2.02
C GLY A 190 29.31 23.26 3.15
N THR A 191 30.56 23.69 3.30
CA THR A 191 31.54 23.43 4.36
C THR A 191 32.55 24.58 4.34
N ASP A 192 33.26 24.82 5.44
CA ASP A 192 34.23 25.89 5.63
C ASP A 192 35.60 25.39 6.14
N HIS A 193 35.81 24.07 6.13
CA HIS A 193 37.03 23.47 6.62
C HIS A 193 38.24 23.70 5.67
N GLY A 194 39.44 23.75 6.25
CA GLY A 194 40.70 24.06 5.56
C GLY A 194 41.72 22.91 5.50
N ASP A 195 41.35 21.71 5.93
CA ASP A 195 42.20 20.52 5.88
C ASP A 195 42.50 20.04 4.44
N PRO A 196 43.62 19.32 4.24
CA PRO A 196 44.63 18.89 5.23
C PRO A 196 45.85 19.84 5.31
N HIS A 197 45.78 21.04 4.72
CA HIS A 197 46.93 21.95 4.53
C HIS A 197 47.66 22.31 5.83
N GLY A 198 46.91 22.63 6.88
CA GLY A 198 47.47 22.99 8.19
C GLY A 198 48.25 21.85 8.82
N TYR A 199 47.72 20.63 8.73
CA TYR A 199 48.39 19.43 9.26
C TYR A 199 49.64 19.07 8.46
N PHE A 200 49.58 19.10 7.12
CA PHE A 200 50.76 18.87 6.27
C PHE A 200 51.90 19.85 6.58
N SER A 201 51.57 21.13 6.79
CA SER A 201 52.56 22.17 7.06
C SER A 201 53.35 21.93 8.37
N GLN A 202 52.76 21.25 9.36
CA GLN A 202 53.45 20.90 10.62
C GLN A 202 54.64 19.95 10.40
N TRP A 203 54.60 19.16 9.31
CA TRP A 203 55.62 18.18 8.96
C TRP A 203 56.54 18.64 7.83
N GLY A 204 56.50 19.93 7.47
CA GLY A 204 57.23 20.46 6.32
C GLY A 204 56.72 19.97 4.97
N TYR A 205 55.50 19.42 4.92
CA TYR A 205 54.87 18.88 3.71
C TYR A 205 53.80 19.83 3.16
N ASN A 206 53.41 19.66 1.90
CA ASN A 206 52.36 20.49 1.29
C ASN A 206 51.52 19.72 0.28
N TRP A 207 50.43 20.34 -0.17
CA TRP A 207 49.48 19.71 -1.08
C TRP A 207 50.08 19.34 -2.44
N ASN A 208 51.00 20.12 -3.00
CA ASN A 208 51.59 19.78 -4.30
C ASN A 208 52.47 18.52 -4.17
N ASP A 209 53.23 18.40 -3.09
CA ASP A 209 54.03 17.20 -2.83
C ASP A 209 53.14 15.97 -2.62
N PHE A 210 51.99 16.15 -1.95
CA PHE A 210 50.98 15.10 -1.82
C PHE A 210 50.38 14.67 -3.17
N VAL A 211 50.01 15.63 -4.02
CA VAL A 211 49.52 15.34 -5.39
C VAL A 211 50.57 14.58 -6.20
N ASN A 212 51.84 14.96 -6.09
CA ASN A 212 52.94 14.25 -6.75
C ASN A 212 53.06 12.81 -6.23
N GLN A 213 52.94 12.60 -4.92
CA GLN A 213 52.97 11.27 -4.32
C GLN A 213 51.79 10.40 -4.79
N VAL A 214 50.57 10.93 -4.81
CA VAL A 214 49.39 10.22 -5.34
C VAL A 214 49.57 9.88 -6.82
N THR A 215 50.07 10.82 -7.62
CA THR A 215 50.32 10.62 -9.05
C THR A 215 51.37 9.53 -9.28
N GLN A 216 52.46 9.54 -8.50
CA GLN A 216 53.48 8.51 -8.59
C GLN A 216 52.91 7.14 -8.23
N LYS A 217 52.14 7.05 -7.14
CA LYS A 217 51.47 5.79 -6.75
C LYS A 217 50.57 5.30 -7.88
N TYR A 218 49.70 6.17 -8.40
CA TYR A 218 48.79 5.85 -9.50
C TYR A 218 49.51 5.30 -10.74
N ASN A 219 50.58 5.95 -11.18
CA ASN A 219 51.35 5.52 -12.36
C ASN A 219 52.14 4.23 -12.15
N THR A 220 52.36 3.83 -10.89
CA THR A 220 53.10 2.60 -10.54
C THR A 220 52.18 1.49 -10.01
N LEU A 221 50.85 1.70 -10.05
CA LEU A 221 49.88 0.66 -9.74
C LEU A 221 49.97 -0.43 -10.79
N ASN A 222 50.64 -1.53 -10.42
CA ASN A 222 50.64 -2.75 -11.20
C ASN A 222 49.63 -3.73 -10.58
N THR A 223 48.36 -3.49 -10.85
CA THR A 223 47.27 -4.28 -10.27
C THR A 223 46.19 -4.55 -11.31
N THR A 224 45.69 -5.78 -11.28
CA THR A 224 44.47 -6.19 -11.94
C THR A 224 43.40 -6.34 -10.88
N ILE A 225 42.25 -5.72 -11.10
CA ILE A 225 41.11 -5.78 -10.18
C ILE A 225 39.88 -6.34 -10.87
N ASP A 226 39.10 -7.13 -10.15
CA ASP A 226 37.76 -7.51 -10.58
C ASP A 226 36.85 -6.28 -10.60
N THR A 227 35.91 -6.24 -11.54
CA THR A 227 34.92 -5.15 -11.60
C THR A 227 33.49 -5.64 -11.68
N LYS A 228 32.58 -4.80 -11.21
CA LYS A 228 31.13 -4.94 -11.41
C LYS A 228 30.65 -3.89 -12.41
N ARG A 229 31.18 -3.95 -13.63
CA ARG A 229 30.87 -3.01 -14.69
C ARG A 229 30.36 -3.69 -15.95
N LEU A 230 29.54 -2.94 -16.66
CA LEU A 230 29.10 -3.24 -18.01
C LEU A 230 29.75 -2.24 -18.96
N GLY A 231 30.12 -2.71 -20.13
CA GLY A 231 30.74 -1.90 -21.16
C GLY A 231 30.14 -2.14 -22.53
N TYR A 232 30.17 -1.14 -23.41
CA TYR A 232 30.04 -1.36 -24.85
C TYR A 232 31.08 -0.54 -25.60
N ILE A 233 31.53 -1.08 -26.73
CA ILE A 233 32.49 -0.43 -27.62
C ILE A 233 31.76 0.69 -28.37
N LYS A 234 32.31 1.91 -28.27
CA LYS A 234 31.68 3.13 -28.79
C LYS A 234 31.60 3.13 -30.32
N ASN A 235 32.68 2.74 -30.98
CA ASN A 235 32.85 2.87 -32.43
C ASN A 235 33.54 1.63 -33.01
N GLU A 236 33.22 1.32 -34.26
CA GLU A 236 33.99 0.34 -35.05
C GLU A 236 35.44 0.83 -35.21
N GLY A 237 36.38 -0.09 -35.39
CA GLY A 237 37.80 0.22 -35.49
C GLY A 237 38.56 0.16 -34.15
N ALA A 238 37.85 0.11 -33.01
CA ALA A 238 38.49 -0.08 -31.71
C ALA A 238 39.26 -1.42 -31.66
N LYS A 239 40.42 -1.43 -31.00
CA LYS A 239 41.23 -2.64 -30.85
C LYS A 239 40.74 -3.48 -29.67
N ILE A 240 40.60 -4.78 -29.88
CA ILE A 240 40.33 -5.78 -28.86
C ILE A 240 41.54 -6.73 -28.81
N TYR A 241 42.31 -6.61 -27.75
CA TYR A 241 43.58 -7.30 -27.54
C TYR A 241 43.37 -8.65 -26.87
N GLN A 242 43.96 -9.73 -27.39
CA GLN A 242 43.90 -11.02 -26.69
C GLN A 242 44.89 -11.07 -25.52
N GLU A 243 46.04 -10.42 -25.67
CA GLU A 243 47.00 -10.14 -24.60
C GLU A 243 47.04 -8.62 -24.36
N ILE A 244 46.95 -8.18 -23.10
CA ILE A 244 46.83 -6.76 -22.76
C ILE A 244 47.98 -5.93 -23.36
N GLY A 245 47.65 -4.84 -24.06
CA GLY A 245 48.65 -3.95 -24.68
C GLY A 245 49.31 -4.49 -25.96
N GLU A 246 49.17 -5.78 -26.29
CA GLU A 246 49.91 -6.41 -27.39
C GLU A 246 49.23 -6.26 -28.74
N ASP A 247 49.67 -5.27 -29.51
CA ASP A 247 49.10 -4.88 -30.81
C ASP A 247 49.05 -6.03 -31.84
N THR A 248 49.97 -7.01 -31.76
CA THR A 248 50.02 -8.17 -32.67
C THR A 248 48.88 -9.17 -32.41
N THR A 249 48.30 -9.14 -31.21
CA THR A 249 47.18 -10.00 -30.81
C THR A 249 45.82 -9.33 -31.00
N ALA A 250 45.80 -8.06 -31.42
CA ALA A 250 44.59 -7.26 -31.49
C ALA A 250 43.73 -7.61 -32.71
N ILE A 251 42.43 -7.79 -32.47
CA ILE A 251 41.41 -7.79 -33.52
C ILE A 251 40.72 -6.43 -33.58
N THR A 252 40.15 -6.09 -34.73
CA THR A 252 39.42 -4.82 -34.93
C THR A 252 37.93 -5.03 -34.70
N ALA A 253 37.33 -4.22 -33.84
CA ALA A 253 35.90 -4.25 -33.56
C ALA A 253 35.08 -3.81 -34.78
N ASP A 254 34.19 -4.68 -35.26
CA ASP A 254 33.18 -4.41 -36.30
C ASP A 254 31.76 -4.33 -35.70
N LEU A 255 30.73 -4.37 -36.55
CA LEU A 255 29.32 -4.42 -36.12
C LEU A 255 28.95 -5.60 -35.21
N THR A 256 29.74 -6.68 -35.19
CA THR A 256 29.56 -7.82 -34.28
C THR A 256 29.92 -7.45 -32.86
N TYR A 257 30.88 -6.53 -32.69
CA TYR A 257 31.42 -6.11 -31.40
C TYR A 257 30.86 -4.78 -30.88
N THR A 258 30.33 -3.95 -31.78
CA THR A 258 29.68 -2.68 -31.41
C THR A 258 28.19 -2.85 -31.17
N ASN A 259 27.56 -1.83 -30.58
CA ASN A 259 26.12 -1.83 -30.26
C ASN A 259 25.65 -3.03 -29.43
N ARG A 260 26.53 -3.58 -28.59
CA ARG A 260 26.29 -4.73 -27.72
C ARG A 260 26.91 -4.52 -26.34
N VAL A 261 26.26 -4.99 -25.29
CA VAL A 261 26.77 -4.91 -23.91
C VAL A 261 27.60 -6.13 -23.51
N TYR A 262 28.75 -5.86 -22.91
CA TYR A 262 29.68 -6.82 -22.35
C TYR A 262 29.77 -6.67 -20.83
N TYR A 263 30.07 -7.78 -20.15
CA TYR A 263 30.59 -7.72 -18.79
C TYR A 263 32.04 -7.27 -18.85
N ILE A 264 32.43 -6.38 -17.93
CA ILE A 264 33.82 -6.07 -17.69
C ILE A 264 34.24 -6.89 -16.48
N LYS A 265 35.02 -7.94 -16.71
CA LYS A 265 35.46 -8.85 -15.64
C LYS A 265 36.57 -8.22 -14.83
N GLU A 266 37.54 -7.64 -15.53
CA GLU A 266 38.75 -7.13 -14.93
C GLU A 266 39.12 -5.75 -15.49
N GLN A 267 39.86 -5.00 -14.70
CA GLN A 267 40.49 -3.73 -15.08
C GLN A 267 41.97 -3.77 -14.71
N ALA A 268 42.82 -3.29 -15.60
CA ALA A 268 44.27 -3.24 -15.42
C ALA A 268 44.86 -1.95 -16.01
N ILE A 269 46.07 -1.58 -15.57
CA ILE A 269 46.88 -0.52 -16.18
C ILE A 269 48.02 -1.18 -16.96
N GLU A 270 48.17 -0.81 -18.22
CA GLU A 270 49.31 -1.15 -19.07
C GLU A 270 49.80 0.12 -19.77
N ASP A 271 51.09 0.42 -19.68
CA ASP A 271 51.70 1.66 -20.21
C ASP A 271 50.94 2.96 -19.86
N GLY A 272 50.43 3.04 -18.62
CA GLY A 272 49.67 4.19 -18.13
C GLY A 272 48.27 4.34 -18.72
N GLN A 273 47.77 3.35 -19.47
CA GLN A 273 46.42 3.30 -20.01
C GLN A 273 45.59 2.25 -19.25
N ILE A 274 44.32 2.57 -18.97
CA ILE A 274 43.40 1.61 -18.35
C ILE A 274 42.78 0.74 -19.45
N PHE A 275 42.86 -0.58 -19.27
CA PHE A 275 42.20 -1.59 -20.09
C PHE A 275 41.13 -2.33 -19.30
N PHE A 276 40.12 -2.80 -20.01
CA PHE A 276 39.00 -3.58 -19.49
C PHE A 276 38.89 -4.92 -20.20
N LEU A 277 38.80 -6.01 -19.44
CA LEU A 277 38.60 -7.35 -19.97
C LEU A 277 37.11 -7.59 -20.26
N LEU A 278 36.75 -7.63 -21.54
CA LEU A 278 35.39 -7.83 -22.00
C LEU A 278 35.02 -9.31 -22.01
N SER A 279 33.81 -9.63 -21.55
CA SER A 279 33.24 -10.98 -21.63
C SER A 279 31.75 -10.95 -21.97
N ASN A 280 31.25 -12.07 -22.48
CA ASN A 280 29.82 -12.33 -22.65
C ASN A 280 29.44 -13.71 -22.08
N GLU A 281 28.25 -14.20 -22.41
CA GLU A 281 27.75 -15.49 -21.92
C GLU A 281 28.53 -16.70 -22.47
N LYS A 282 29.29 -16.50 -23.56
CA LYS A 282 30.10 -17.54 -24.22
C LYS A 282 31.55 -17.57 -23.73
N GLY A 283 32.02 -16.53 -23.04
CA GLY A 283 33.38 -16.46 -22.51
C GLY A 283 34.02 -15.08 -22.65
N ILE A 284 35.34 -15.07 -22.51
CA ILE A 284 36.19 -13.89 -22.68
C ILE A 284 36.24 -13.48 -24.15
N ILE A 285 36.24 -12.18 -24.41
CA ILE A 285 36.35 -11.57 -25.74
C ILE A 285 37.73 -10.96 -25.95
N GLY A 286 38.29 -10.32 -24.91
CA GLY A 286 39.61 -9.69 -24.93
C GLY A 286 39.62 -8.36 -24.19
N TRP A 287 40.80 -7.76 -24.08
CA TRP A 287 41.03 -6.47 -23.47
C TRP A 287 40.72 -5.33 -24.44
N ALA A 288 40.09 -4.26 -23.97
CA ALA A 288 39.91 -3.03 -24.74
C ALA A 288 40.25 -1.82 -23.90
N LYS A 289 40.74 -0.75 -24.54
CA LYS A 289 41.07 0.49 -23.84
C LYS A 289 39.80 1.11 -23.27
N SER A 290 39.87 1.58 -22.03
CA SER A 290 38.78 2.28 -21.36
C SER A 290 38.24 3.47 -22.16
N ALA A 291 39.12 4.18 -22.88
CA ALA A 291 38.75 5.31 -23.73
C ALA A 291 37.80 4.91 -24.88
N ASP A 292 37.91 3.68 -25.39
CA ASP A 292 37.09 3.17 -26.50
C ASP A 292 35.73 2.63 -26.02
N LEU A 293 35.54 2.54 -24.71
CA LEU A 293 34.36 1.95 -24.07
C LEU A 293 33.49 3.01 -23.41
N SER A 294 32.18 2.81 -23.51
CA SER A 294 31.21 3.42 -22.60
C SER A 294 30.96 2.44 -21.48
N VAL A 295 31.16 2.86 -20.24
CA VAL A 295 31.16 1.97 -19.07
C VAL A 295 30.17 2.45 -18.03
N MET A 296 29.43 1.50 -17.43
CA MET A 296 28.52 1.76 -16.32
C MET A 296 28.71 0.71 -15.23
N PRO A 297 28.74 1.11 -13.94
CA PRO A 297 28.67 0.16 -12.85
C PRO A 297 27.29 -0.47 -12.76
N TYR A 298 27.23 -1.70 -12.28
CA TYR A 298 25.98 -2.39 -12.00
C TYR A 298 25.96 -3.06 -10.63
N ALA A 299 24.78 -3.14 -10.03
CA ALA A 299 24.55 -3.84 -8.78
C ALA A 299 23.26 -4.65 -8.81
N LEU A 300 23.33 -5.85 -8.23
CA LEU A 300 22.15 -6.64 -7.92
C LEU A 300 21.43 -6.05 -6.70
N ILE A 301 20.23 -5.53 -6.93
CA ILE A 301 19.38 -4.97 -5.88
C ILE A 301 18.53 -6.05 -5.21
N SER A 302 18.01 -7.00 -6.00
CA SER A 302 17.14 -8.05 -5.46
C SER A 302 16.97 -9.23 -6.42
N ASN A 303 16.93 -10.45 -5.86
CA ASN A 303 16.44 -11.67 -6.55
C ASN A 303 15.01 -12.05 -6.12
N LYS A 304 14.28 -11.15 -5.47
CA LYS A 304 12.91 -11.43 -5.02
C LYS A 304 11.92 -11.26 -6.16
N SER A 305 10.98 -12.20 -6.25
CA SER A 305 9.90 -12.14 -7.23
C SER A 305 9.02 -10.90 -7.02
N LYS A 306 8.72 -10.19 -8.11
CA LYS A 306 7.81 -9.03 -8.15
C LYS A 306 7.02 -9.05 -9.44
N ASN A 307 5.74 -8.72 -9.39
CA ASN A 307 4.92 -8.69 -10.60
C ASN A 307 4.71 -7.24 -11.06
N PHE A 308 4.99 -7.01 -12.33
CA PHE A 308 4.73 -5.74 -13.02
C PHE A 308 3.81 -5.98 -14.21
N ILE A 309 3.40 -4.90 -14.87
CA ILE A 309 2.71 -4.91 -16.15
C ILE A 309 3.58 -4.20 -17.17
N LEU A 310 3.67 -4.79 -18.37
CA LEU A 310 4.30 -4.17 -19.52
C LEU A 310 3.42 -3.03 -20.05
N LYS A 311 3.99 -1.83 -20.17
CA LYS A 311 3.30 -0.67 -20.77
C LYS A 311 3.04 -0.81 -22.26
N GLY A 312 3.74 -1.73 -22.92
CA GLY A 312 3.75 -1.86 -24.37
C GLY A 312 4.71 -0.91 -25.08
N THR A 313 5.56 -0.19 -24.33
CA THR A 313 6.56 0.74 -24.86
C THR A 313 7.96 0.14 -24.76
N GLY A 314 8.86 0.57 -25.64
CA GLY A 314 10.27 0.17 -25.60
C GLY A 314 10.53 -1.25 -26.08
N LYS A 315 11.66 -1.82 -25.62
CA LYS A 315 12.22 -3.11 -26.05
C LYS A 315 12.53 -3.98 -24.85
N ALA A 316 12.76 -5.26 -25.11
CA ALA A 316 13.35 -6.19 -24.14
C ALA A 316 14.67 -6.74 -24.69
N TYR A 317 15.62 -6.96 -23.80
CA TYR A 317 17.02 -7.21 -24.15
C TYR A 317 17.53 -8.50 -23.52
N SER A 318 18.55 -9.12 -24.12
CA SER A 318 19.24 -10.28 -23.54
C SER A 318 20.08 -9.90 -22.32
N LYS A 319 20.43 -8.61 -22.19
CA LYS A 319 21.24 -8.06 -21.10
C LYS A 319 20.69 -6.72 -20.62
N GLU A 320 20.87 -6.44 -19.35
CA GLU A 320 20.65 -5.14 -18.73
C GLU A 320 21.49 -4.05 -19.43
N TRP A 321 20.99 -2.80 -19.45
CA TRP A 321 21.58 -1.69 -20.24
C TRP A 321 21.66 -1.94 -21.76
N GLY A 322 20.95 -2.98 -22.24
CA GLY A 322 21.07 -3.53 -23.59
C GLY A 322 21.02 -2.50 -24.72
N GLN A 323 21.90 -2.73 -25.69
CA GLN A 323 22.03 -1.91 -26.90
C GLN A 323 21.24 -2.53 -28.07
N LYS A 324 21.37 -1.94 -29.25
CA LYS A 324 20.61 -2.36 -30.44
C LYS A 324 20.76 -3.85 -30.76
N ASN A 325 21.97 -4.41 -30.62
CA ASN A 325 22.25 -5.82 -30.93
C ASN A 325 21.94 -6.76 -29.76
N ASP A 326 21.56 -6.24 -28.59
CA ASP A 326 21.06 -7.02 -27.45
C ASP A 326 19.53 -7.17 -27.47
N ALA A 327 18.83 -6.51 -28.40
CA ALA A 327 17.37 -6.52 -28.43
C ALA A 327 16.84 -7.91 -28.83
N VAL A 328 16.16 -8.58 -27.90
CA VAL A 328 15.47 -9.87 -28.11
C VAL A 328 14.04 -9.63 -28.60
N ILE A 329 13.40 -8.58 -28.06
CA ILE A 329 12.07 -8.14 -28.47
C ILE A 329 12.18 -6.68 -28.95
N ALA A 330 12.04 -6.49 -30.26
CA ALA A 330 12.22 -5.19 -30.91
C ALA A 330 11.14 -4.15 -30.55
N THR A 331 9.96 -4.60 -30.11
CA THR A 331 8.88 -3.76 -29.59
C THR A 331 8.04 -4.52 -28.58
N LEU A 332 7.76 -3.91 -27.44
CA LEU A 332 6.89 -4.48 -26.40
C LEU A 332 5.39 -4.29 -26.69
N SER A 333 5.01 -3.64 -27.78
CA SER A 333 3.62 -3.25 -28.07
C SER A 333 2.61 -4.41 -28.10
N SER A 334 3.01 -5.59 -28.61
CA SER A 334 2.17 -6.80 -28.60
C SER A 334 1.99 -7.44 -27.23
N TYR A 335 2.80 -7.03 -26.26
CA TYR A 335 2.79 -7.50 -24.87
C TYR A 335 2.22 -6.45 -23.92
N ALA A 336 1.57 -5.40 -24.46
CA ALA A 336 0.96 -4.36 -23.65
C ALA A 336 -0.09 -4.95 -22.70
N ASP A 337 -0.12 -4.42 -21.48
CA ASP A 337 -0.99 -4.85 -20.38
C ASP A 337 -0.68 -6.24 -19.81
N GLN A 338 0.26 -7.02 -20.39
CA GLN A 338 0.62 -8.34 -19.89
C GLN A 338 1.43 -8.25 -18.58
N GLU A 339 1.18 -9.19 -17.68
CA GLU A 339 1.95 -9.38 -16.46
C GLU A 339 3.39 -9.85 -16.76
N PHE A 340 4.36 -9.18 -16.16
CA PHE A 340 5.77 -9.50 -16.22
C PHE A 340 6.26 -9.88 -14.82
N ALA A 341 6.40 -11.19 -14.61
CA ALA A 341 6.96 -11.75 -13.39
C ALA A 341 8.48 -11.54 -13.40
N VAL A 342 8.93 -10.62 -12.56
CA VAL A 342 10.34 -10.29 -12.38
C VAL A 342 10.96 -11.25 -11.39
N ASN A 343 12.15 -11.75 -11.70
CA ASN A 343 12.95 -12.60 -10.81
C ASN A 343 14.31 -11.99 -10.43
N ALA A 344 14.72 -10.87 -11.04
CA ALA A 344 15.86 -10.08 -10.59
C ALA A 344 15.67 -8.59 -10.88
N THR A 345 16.23 -7.75 -10.02
CA THR A 345 16.29 -6.30 -10.15
C THR A 345 17.75 -5.87 -10.08
N GLU A 346 18.21 -5.15 -11.10
CA GLU A 346 19.55 -4.60 -11.15
C GLU A 346 19.49 -3.09 -11.35
N GLN A 347 20.48 -2.42 -10.79
CA GLN A 347 20.73 -1.00 -10.96
C GLN A 347 21.97 -0.82 -11.83
N ILE A 348 21.86 -0.01 -12.88
CA ILE A 348 22.94 0.34 -13.80
C ILE A 348 23.05 1.86 -13.82
N GLY A 349 24.05 2.39 -13.11
CA GLY A 349 24.13 3.81 -12.77
C GLY A 349 22.83 4.31 -12.11
N ASN A 350 22.07 5.15 -12.81
CA ASN A 350 20.76 5.68 -12.38
C ASN A 350 19.55 4.86 -12.85
N SER A 351 19.75 3.84 -13.68
CA SER A 351 18.67 3.10 -14.31
C SER A 351 18.36 1.81 -13.56
N ILE A 352 17.08 1.55 -13.30
CA ILE A 352 16.62 0.25 -12.79
C ILE A 352 16.14 -0.64 -13.93
N TRP A 353 16.62 -1.87 -13.93
CA TRP A 353 16.30 -2.90 -14.90
C TRP A 353 15.76 -4.15 -14.20
N TYR A 354 14.83 -4.82 -14.87
CA TYR A 354 14.16 -5.98 -14.33
C TYR A 354 14.28 -7.16 -15.28
N ARG A 355 14.68 -8.32 -14.73
CA ARG A 355 14.76 -9.58 -15.46
C ARG A 355 13.50 -10.40 -15.22
N GLY A 356 12.97 -10.98 -16.28
CA GLY A 356 11.84 -11.90 -16.24
C GLY A 356 11.74 -12.68 -17.53
N THR A 357 10.56 -13.26 -17.79
CA THR A 357 10.33 -14.07 -19.00
C THR A 357 9.20 -13.47 -19.83
N ILE A 358 9.42 -13.32 -21.13
CA ILE A 358 8.40 -12.94 -22.11
C ILE A 358 8.46 -13.95 -23.26
N ALA A 359 7.32 -14.54 -23.62
CA ALA A 359 7.22 -15.56 -24.68
C ALA A 359 8.27 -16.70 -24.54
N GLY A 360 8.52 -17.16 -23.31
CA GLY A 360 9.49 -18.21 -23.00
C GLY A 360 10.96 -17.78 -22.99
N GLN A 361 11.28 -16.52 -23.33
CA GLN A 361 12.64 -16.00 -23.35
C GLN A 361 12.94 -15.19 -22.09
N THR A 362 14.10 -15.42 -21.47
CA THR A 362 14.61 -14.58 -20.38
C THR A 362 15.09 -13.25 -20.94
N VAL A 363 14.53 -12.16 -20.44
CA VAL A 363 14.80 -10.81 -20.94
C VAL A 363 14.91 -9.80 -19.82
N TRP A 364 15.65 -8.72 -20.08
CA TRP A 364 15.74 -7.52 -19.29
C TRP A 364 14.88 -6.40 -19.86
N VAL A 365 14.10 -5.75 -19.00
CA VAL A 365 13.22 -4.64 -19.36
C VAL A 365 13.56 -3.43 -18.48
N TYR A 366 13.76 -2.27 -19.12
CA TYR A 366 13.98 -1.03 -18.40
C TYR A 366 12.71 -0.63 -17.62
N SER A 367 12.88 -0.26 -16.35
CA SER A 367 11.79 0.07 -15.41
C SER A 367 10.76 1.06 -15.95
N SER A 368 11.15 2.02 -16.78
CA SER A 368 10.21 2.99 -17.37
C SER A 368 9.15 2.35 -18.29
N ASN A 369 9.41 1.16 -18.83
CA ASN A 369 8.47 0.38 -19.66
C ASN A 369 7.54 -0.53 -18.83
N LEU A 370 7.62 -0.45 -17.50
CA LEU A 370 6.79 -1.22 -16.58
C LEU A 370 5.92 -0.30 -15.72
N THR A 371 4.80 -0.85 -15.25
CA THR A 371 3.95 -0.26 -14.21
C THR A 371 3.51 -1.35 -13.24
N THR A 372 2.92 -0.99 -12.11
CA THR A 372 2.35 -1.94 -11.15
C THR A 372 0.85 -2.16 -11.41
N ILE A 373 0.33 -3.32 -10.94
CA ILE A 373 -1.11 -3.55 -10.81
C ILE A 373 -1.55 -3.02 -9.45
N THR A 374 -2.60 -2.21 -9.42
CA THR A 374 -3.26 -1.86 -8.16
C THR A 374 -4.63 -2.52 -8.10
N GLU A 375 -4.78 -3.50 -7.23
CA GLU A 375 -6.06 -4.18 -7.00
C GLU A 375 -6.84 -3.57 -5.84
N SER A 376 -8.16 -3.58 -5.94
CA SER A 376 -9.04 -3.14 -4.87
C SER A 376 -10.36 -3.91 -4.88
N SER A 377 -11.02 -3.97 -3.73
CA SER A 377 -12.36 -4.53 -3.64
C SER A 377 -13.37 -3.61 -4.33
N THR A 378 -14.43 -4.22 -4.84
CA THR A 378 -15.60 -3.49 -5.35
C THR A 378 -16.84 -4.35 -5.14
N ASN A 379 -18.03 -3.79 -5.35
CA ASN A 379 -19.26 -4.54 -5.21
C ASN A 379 -20.24 -4.13 -6.31
N ARG A 380 -20.17 -4.84 -7.43
CA ARG A 380 -20.95 -4.54 -8.63
C ARG A 380 -21.51 -5.83 -9.23
N LEU A 381 -22.48 -5.65 -10.11
CA LEU A 381 -22.90 -6.67 -11.07
C LEU A 381 -22.51 -6.20 -12.47
N GLY A 382 -22.16 -7.14 -13.36
CA GLY A 382 -21.72 -6.83 -14.72
C GLY A 382 -22.24 -7.82 -15.75
N VAL A 383 -22.47 -7.33 -16.97
CA VAL A 383 -22.83 -8.12 -18.15
C VAL A 383 -21.87 -7.75 -19.26
N VAL A 384 -21.34 -8.76 -19.95
CA VAL A 384 -20.49 -8.56 -21.14
C VAL A 384 -21.32 -8.00 -22.29
N LYS A 385 -20.80 -6.97 -22.98
CA LYS A 385 -21.56 -6.22 -23.99
C LYS A 385 -21.87 -7.02 -25.25
N ASN A 386 -20.96 -7.89 -25.68
CA ASN A 386 -21.06 -8.65 -26.93
C ASN A 386 -20.22 -9.96 -26.83
N PRO A 387 -20.37 -10.93 -27.76
CA PRO A 387 -19.66 -12.21 -27.68
C PRO A 387 -18.15 -12.10 -27.93
N ASP A 388 -17.66 -11.02 -28.54
CA ASP A 388 -16.26 -10.84 -28.90
C ASP A 388 -15.42 -10.27 -27.74
N VAL A 389 -16.05 -9.97 -26.60
CA VAL A 389 -15.36 -9.51 -25.39
C VAL A 389 -14.37 -10.58 -24.91
N LYS A 390 -13.12 -10.19 -24.74
CA LYS A 390 -12.06 -11.04 -24.19
C LYS A 390 -12.15 -11.10 -22.67
N ILE A 391 -12.13 -12.32 -22.15
CA ILE A 391 -12.05 -12.63 -20.72
C ILE A 391 -10.69 -13.29 -20.48
N TYR A 392 -9.81 -12.56 -19.79
CA TYR A 392 -8.43 -12.91 -19.58
C TYR A 392 -8.25 -13.68 -18.27
N LYS A 393 -7.47 -14.77 -18.26
CA LYS A 393 -7.09 -15.42 -16.99
C LYS A 393 -6.18 -14.50 -16.18
N ASN A 394 -5.17 -13.94 -16.84
CA ASN A 394 -4.24 -12.95 -16.30
C ASN A 394 -4.45 -11.63 -17.04
N ILE A 395 -4.43 -10.51 -16.32
CA ILE A 395 -4.78 -9.18 -16.89
C ILE A 395 -3.92 -8.90 -18.13
N GLY A 396 -4.58 -8.55 -19.24
CA GLY A 396 -3.94 -8.11 -20.48
C GLY A 396 -3.19 -9.19 -21.27
N GLU A 397 -3.10 -10.43 -20.77
CA GLU A 397 -2.36 -11.50 -21.43
C GLU A 397 -3.20 -12.15 -22.54
N GLU A 398 -2.95 -11.74 -23.79
CA GLU A 398 -3.67 -12.19 -24.98
C GLU A 398 -3.67 -13.72 -25.14
N ALA A 399 -2.57 -14.40 -24.79
CA ALA A 399 -2.48 -15.87 -24.86
C ALA A 399 -3.45 -16.59 -23.90
N THR A 400 -3.95 -15.91 -22.86
CA THR A 400 -4.89 -16.48 -21.89
C THR A 400 -6.34 -16.05 -22.13
N ALA A 401 -6.58 -15.23 -23.14
CA ALA A 401 -7.89 -14.67 -23.42
C ALA A 401 -8.83 -15.70 -24.04
N ASN A 402 -9.98 -15.90 -23.41
CA ASN A 402 -11.11 -16.61 -24.01
C ASN A 402 -12.18 -15.60 -24.43
N LEU A 403 -12.82 -15.82 -25.59
CA LEU A 403 -13.96 -15.01 -26.00
C LEU A 403 -15.17 -15.32 -25.11
N ALA A 404 -15.94 -14.28 -24.78
CA ALA A 404 -17.16 -14.41 -24.00
C ALA A 404 -18.18 -15.34 -24.69
N GLY A 405 -18.29 -15.22 -26.01
CA GLY A 405 -19.12 -16.05 -26.88
C GLY A 405 -20.60 -16.00 -26.51
N ALA A 406 -21.35 -16.96 -27.07
CA ALA A 406 -22.73 -17.18 -26.65
C ALA A 406 -22.80 -17.59 -25.17
N THR A 407 -21.81 -18.29 -24.63
CA THR A 407 -21.82 -18.80 -23.26
C THR A 407 -22.02 -17.72 -22.21
N TYR A 408 -21.24 -16.64 -22.26
CA TYR A 408 -21.22 -15.62 -21.20
C TYR A 408 -22.02 -14.36 -21.54
N THR A 409 -22.41 -14.16 -22.80
CA THR A 409 -23.33 -13.07 -23.17
C THR A 409 -24.70 -13.22 -22.51
N SER A 410 -25.31 -12.08 -22.17
CA SER A 410 -26.61 -11.98 -21.49
C SER A 410 -26.70 -12.66 -20.11
N THR A 411 -25.55 -12.97 -19.51
CA THR A 411 -25.43 -13.51 -18.14
C THR A 411 -24.92 -12.44 -17.21
N VAL A 412 -25.54 -12.30 -16.03
CA VAL A 412 -25.05 -11.41 -14.97
C VAL A 412 -23.91 -12.07 -14.19
N PHE A 413 -22.82 -11.34 -14.00
CA PHE A 413 -21.67 -11.72 -13.18
C PHE A 413 -21.58 -10.82 -11.94
N TYR A 414 -21.05 -11.39 -10.87
CA TYR A 414 -20.61 -10.63 -9.70
C TYR A 414 -19.21 -10.09 -9.94
N ILE A 415 -19.01 -8.82 -9.57
CA ILE A 415 -17.70 -8.17 -9.61
C ILE A 415 -17.36 -7.75 -8.18
N LYS A 416 -16.44 -8.50 -7.57
CA LYS A 416 -15.98 -8.28 -6.18
C LYS A 416 -14.57 -7.68 -6.09
N LYS A 417 -13.86 -7.65 -7.22
CA LYS A 417 -12.49 -7.16 -7.33
C LYS A 417 -12.33 -6.37 -8.62
N LYS A 418 -11.56 -5.29 -8.56
CA LYS A 418 -11.12 -4.51 -9.72
C LYS A 418 -9.61 -4.32 -9.69
N ALA A 419 -9.01 -4.10 -10.84
CA ALA A 419 -7.60 -3.81 -10.98
C ALA A 419 -7.38 -2.60 -11.89
N ALA A 420 -6.40 -1.77 -11.56
CA ALA A 420 -5.91 -0.71 -12.43
C ALA A 420 -4.54 -1.11 -12.98
N ALA A 421 -4.41 -1.10 -14.31
CA ALA A 421 -3.19 -1.43 -15.04
C ALA A 421 -3.11 -0.56 -16.32
N ASN A 422 -1.98 0.09 -16.60
CA ASN A 422 -1.78 0.97 -17.76
C ASN A 422 -2.91 2.01 -17.98
N GLY A 423 -3.41 2.62 -16.90
CA GLY A 423 -4.53 3.58 -16.96
C GLY A 423 -5.90 2.97 -17.31
N LYS A 424 -5.98 1.65 -17.52
CA LYS A 424 -7.21 0.91 -17.76
C LYS A 424 -7.71 0.27 -16.47
N THR A 425 -9.03 0.11 -16.37
CA THR A 425 -9.67 -0.63 -15.27
C THR A 425 -10.15 -1.98 -15.78
N TYR A 426 -9.85 -3.04 -15.03
CA TYR A 426 -10.32 -4.39 -15.27
C TYR A 426 -11.23 -4.82 -14.11
N TYR A 427 -12.25 -5.61 -14.42
CA TYR A 427 -13.16 -6.21 -13.45
C TYR A 427 -13.03 -7.73 -13.48
N LEU A 428 -12.92 -8.33 -12.30
CA LEU A 428 -12.91 -9.77 -12.13
C LEU A 428 -14.34 -10.29 -12.15
N LEU A 429 -14.69 -11.05 -13.19
CA LEU A 429 -16.01 -11.64 -13.36
C LEU A 429 -16.10 -12.96 -12.61
N SER A 430 -17.16 -13.12 -11.83
CA SER A 430 -17.48 -14.35 -11.12
C SER A 430 -18.95 -14.73 -11.26
N THR A 431 -19.21 -16.02 -11.35
CA THR A 431 -20.56 -16.61 -11.31
C THR A 431 -21.15 -16.63 -9.90
N GLN A 432 -20.32 -16.45 -8.86
CA GLN A 432 -20.69 -16.43 -7.46
C GLN A 432 -20.34 -15.06 -6.83
N PRO A 433 -20.95 -14.66 -5.70
CA PRO A 433 -20.66 -13.39 -5.03
C PRO A 433 -19.29 -13.40 -4.30
N SER A 434 -18.22 -13.84 -4.97
CA SER A 434 -16.87 -14.02 -4.46
C SER A 434 -15.83 -13.55 -5.47
N SER A 435 -14.67 -13.09 -4.99
CA SER A 435 -13.49 -12.79 -5.81
C SER A 435 -12.56 -13.99 -6.00
N THR A 436 -12.92 -15.16 -5.46
CA THR A 436 -12.12 -16.39 -5.54
C THR A 436 -12.92 -17.56 -6.08
N ASN A 437 -14.14 -17.75 -5.59
CA ASN A 437 -15.01 -18.85 -6.02
C ASN A 437 -15.83 -18.43 -7.24
N GLY A 438 -15.94 -19.34 -8.22
CA GLY A 438 -16.72 -19.12 -9.44
C GLY A 438 -16.13 -18.09 -10.41
N VAL A 439 -14.87 -17.69 -10.19
CA VAL A 439 -14.14 -16.74 -11.04
C VAL A 439 -13.95 -17.32 -12.43
N ILE A 440 -14.26 -16.51 -13.46
CA ILE A 440 -14.06 -16.88 -14.86
C ILE A 440 -12.94 -16.09 -15.53
N GLY A 441 -12.55 -14.94 -14.98
CA GLY A 441 -11.43 -14.13 -15.45
C GLY A 441 -11.69 -12.62 -15.40
N TRP A 442 -10.73 -11.86 -15.89
CA TRP A 442 -10.74 -10.41 -15.96
C TRP A 442 -11.26 -9.92 -17.31
N ALA A 443 -12.08 -8.87 -17.31
CA ALA A 443 -12.46 -8.16 -18.53
C ALA A 443 -12.27 -6.65 -18.34
N LYS A 444 -12.00 -5.92 -19.42
CA LYS A 444 -11.88 -4.45 -19.37
C LYS A 444 -13.22 -3.86 -18.96
N SER A 445 -13.22 -2.84 -18.10
CA SER A 445 -14.45 -2.20 -17.65
C SER A 445 -15.27 -1.60 -18.80
N THR A 446 -14.60 -1.16 -19.87
CA THR A 446 -15.22 -0.63 -21.10
C THR A 446 -16.02 -1.67 -21.87
N ASP A 447 -15.71 -2.95 -21.70
CA ASP A 447 -16.35 -4.07 -22.41
C ASP A 447 -17.55 -4.62 -21.65
N LEU A 448 -17.86 -4.01 -20.51
CA LEU A 448 -18.91 -4.42 -19.58
C LEU A 448 -19.94 -3.30 -19.40
N THR A 449 -21.20 -3.68 -19.28
CA THR A 449 -22.22 -2.84 -18.64
C THR A 449 -22.26 -3.24 -17.18
N THR A 450 -22.21 -2.28 -16.24
CA THR A 450 -22.15 -2.59 -14.80
C THR A 450 -23.06 -1.72 -13.97
N GLU A 451 -23.60 -2.32 -12.90
CA GLU A 451 -24.41 -1.64 -11.89
C GLU A 451 -23.82 -1.81 -10.50
N SER A 452 -23.96 -0.79 -9.64
CA SER A 452 -23.56 -0.90 -8.24
C SER A 452 -24.47 -1.86 -7.49
N TYR A 453 -23.91 -2.67 -6.58
CA TYR A 453 -24.68 -3.56 -5.71
C TYR A 453 -24.51 -3.17 -4.24
N ALA A 454 -25.62 -2.97 -3.54
CA ALA A 454 -25.64 -2.71 -2.10
C ALA A 454 -26.69 -3.60 -1.41
N GLU A 455 -26.30 -4.30 -0.34
CA GLU A 455 -27.27 -4.94 0.55
C GLU A 455 -27.92 -3.87 1.43
N VAL A 456 -29.25 -3.87 1.51
CA VAL A 456 -30.03 -2.84 2.23
C VAL A 456 -30.55 -3.39 3.55
N ASP A 457 -31.11 -4.60 3.54
CA ASP A 457 -31.79 -5.17 4.70
C ASP A 457 -31.90 -6.70 4.59
N LYS A 458 -31.77 -7.40 5.73
CA LYS A 458 -31.90 -8.86 5.85
C LYS A 458 -33.14 -9.29 6.64
N ASN A 459 -33.94 -8.33 7.13
CA ASN A 459 -35.18 -8.63 7.82
C ASN A 459 -36.23 -9.17 6.83
N PRO A 460 -36.88 -10.31 7.13
CA PRO A 460 -37.89 -10.86 6.25
C PRO A 460 -39.08 -9.92 6.06
N LYS A 461 -39.55 -9.80 4.82
CA LYS A 461 -40.71 -8.98 4.42
C LYS A 461 -41.67 -9.80 3.58
N MET A 462 -42.96 -9.62 3.83
CA MET A 462 -44.01 -10.25 3.02
C MET A 462 -44.50 -9.29 1.94
N PHE A 463 -44.63 -9.85 0.75
CA PHE A 463 -45.19 -9.19 -0.42
C PHE A 463 -46.24 -10.08 -1.07
N LEU A 464 -47.04 -9.49 -1.95
CA LEU A 464 -47.88 -10.20 -2.91
C LEU A 464 -47.29 -10.03 -4.31
N ILE A 465 -47.16 -11.12 -5.07
CA ILE A 465 -46.68 -11.04 -6.45
C ILE A 465 -47.75 -10.37 -7.30
N ASN A 466 -47.36 -9.36 -8.09
CA ASN A 466 -48.35 -8.55 -8.83
C ASN A 466 -48.81 -9.17 -10.16
N GLY A 467 -48.15 -10.25 -10.61
CA GLY A 467 -48.45 -10.97 -11.84
C GLY A 467 -47.70 -10.47 -13.08
N THR A 468 -46.74 -9.55 -12.95
CA THR A 468 -46.04 -8.92 -14.09
C THR A 468 -44.53 -9.13 -14.05
N GLY A 469 -43.94 -9.35 -15.23
CA GLY A 469 -42.50 -9.55 -15.40
C GLY A 469 -42.03 -10.98 -15.14
N SER A 470 -40.76 -11.11 -14.76
CA SER A 470 -40.07 -12.38 -14.54
C SER A 470 -39.39 -12.40 -13.15
N ALA A 471 -39.03 -13.59 -12.68
CA ALA A 471 -38.15 -13.77 -11.53
C ALA A 471 -36.80 -14.36 -11.95
N TYR A 472 -35.73 -13.96 -11.29
CA TYR A 472 -34.37 -14.19 -11.76
C TYR A 472 -33.50 -14.94 -10.74
N SER A 473 -32.53 -15.71 -11.19
CA SER A 473 -31.56 -16.42 -10.33
C SER A 473 -30.53 -15.45 -9.72
N LYS A 474 -30.30 -14.30 -10.35
CA LYS A 474 -29.45 -13.20 -9.88
C LYS A 474 -30.20 -11.87 -9.95
N ALA A 475 -29.87 -10.94 -9.06
CA ALA A 475 -30.37 -9.57 -9.14
C ALA A 475 -29.88 -8.88 -10.44
N TRP A 476 -30.52 -7.78 -10.83
CA TRP A 476 -30.39 -7.09 -12.13
C TRP A 476 -31.11 -7.78 -13.30
N GLY A 477 -31.13 -9.12 -13.32
CA GLY A 477 -32.03 -9.91 -14.16
C GLY A 477 -31.63 -9.98 -15.64
N GLY A 478 -30.47 -10.59 -15.94
CA GLY A 478 -30.08 -10.91 -17.31
C GLY A 478 -31.08 -11.84 -18.00
N VAL A 479 -31.15 -11.78 -19.33
CA VAL A 479 -32.07 -12.62 -20.14
C VAL A 479 -31.90 -14.11 -19.82
N LYS A 480 -30.66 -14.56 -19.60
CA LYS A 480 -30.33 -15.96 -19.24
C LYS A 480 -30.48 -16.28 -17.77
N ASP A 481 -30.60 -15.27 -16.91
CA ASP A 481 -30.81 -15.46 -15.47
C ASP A 481 -32.31 -15.58 -15.13
N SER A 482 -33.22 -15.49 -16.11
CA SER A 482 -34.66 -15.69 -15.88
C SER A 482 -34.97 -17.14 -15.47
N THR A 483 -35.46 -17.31 -14.24
CA THR A 483 -35.85 -18.62 -13.69
C THR A 483 -37.34 -18.89 -13.88
N ILE A 484 -38.15 -17.84 -13.84
CA ILE A 484 -39.59 -17.87 -14.08
C ILE A 484 -39.90 -16.74 -15.06
N LYS A 485 -40.24 -17.09 -16.31
CA LYS A 485 -40.40 -16.11 -17.39
C LYS A 485 -41.69 -15.29 -17.27
N ASN A 486 -42.76 -15.87 -16.75
CA ASN A 486 -44.06 -15.21 -16.62
C ASN A 486 -44.61 -15.36 -15.20
N LEU A 487 -44.83 -14.24 -14.53
CA LEU A 487 -45.34 -14.20 -13.17
C LEU A 487 -46.87 -14.22 -13.07
N SER A 488 -47.62 -14.23 -14.18
CA SER A 488 -49.08 -14.12 -14.18
C SER A 488 -49.77 -15.22 -13.36
N VAL A 489 -49.25 -16.45 -13.41
CA VAL A 489 -49.79 -17.60 -12.66
C VAL A 489 -49.56 -17.49 -11.14
N TYR A 490 -48.64 -16.62 -10.72
CA TYR A 490 -48.33 -16.35 -9.32
C TYR A 490 -49.03 -15.08 -8.80
N LYS A 491 -49.93 -14.48 -9.57
CA LYS A 491 -50.61 -13.24 -9.19
C LYS A 491 -51.36 -13.40 -7.86
N GLU A 492 -51.17 -12.44 -6.95
CA GLU A 492 -51.67 -12.45 -5.56
C GLU A 492 -51.14 -13.61 -4.68
N GLN A 493 -50.15 -14.38 -5.15
CA GLN A 493 -49.43 -15.34 -4.30
C GLN A 493 -48.47 -14.60 -3.36
N GLU A 494 -48.30 -15.15 -2.16
CA GLU A 494 -47.39 -14.60 -1.16
C GLU A 494 -45.91 -14.85 -1.51
N PHE A 495 -45.08 -13.83 -1.27
CA PHE A 495 -43.63 -13.93 -1.44
C PHE A 495 -42.92 -13.38 -0.21
N LYS A 496 -42.17 -14.26 0.46
CA LYS A 496 -41.33 -13.91 1.60
C LYS A 496 -39.93 -13.55 1.13
N ALA A 497 -39.66 -12.26 1.03
CA ALA A 497 -38.31 -11.75 0.81
C ALA A 497 -37.48 -11.92 2.09
N GLN A 498 -36.26 -12.43 1.95
CA GLN A 498 -35.28 -12.63 3.02
C GLN A 498 -34.08 -11.68 2.90
N LEU A 499 -33.91 -11.02 1.74
CA LEU A 499 -32.87 -10.04 1.50
C LEU A 499 -33.42 -8.94 0.60
N THR A 500 -33.15 -7.69 0.96
CA THR A 500 -33.36 -6.51 0.14
C THR A 500 -32.01 -5.99 -0.31
N ALA A 501 -31.82 -5.78 -1.61
CA ALA A 501 -30.63 -5.17 -2.17
C ALA A 501 -30.99 -4.03 -3.13
N LYS A 502 -30.10 -3.06 -3.28
CA LYS A 502 -30.21 -1.98 -4.26
C LYS A 502 -29.19 -2.23 -5.38
N ILE A 503 -29.69 -2.39 -6.59
CA ILE A 503 -28.88 -2.58 -7.80
C ILE A 503 -29.11 -1.34 -8.67
N GLY A 504 -28.07 -0.54 -8.86
CA GLY A 504 -28.18 0.79 -9.45
C GLY A 504 -29.22 1.64 -8.69
N SER A 505 -30.28 2.06 -9.38
CA SER A 505 -31.40 2.80 -8.79
C SER A 505 -32.54 1.91 -8.27
N THR A 506 -32.56 0.62 -8.60
CA THR A 506 -33.71 -0.27 -8.37
C THR A 506 -33.53 -1.11 -7.11
N ILE A 507 -34.60 -1.24 -6.30
CA ILE A 507 -34.65 -2.18 -5.17
C ILE A 507 -35.04 -3.57 -5.68
N TRP A 508 -34.34 -4.58 -5.20
CA TRP A 508 -34.55 -5.99 -5.50
C TRP A 508 -34.74 -6.80 -4.22
N TYR A 509 -35.57 -7.82 -4.29
CA TYR A 509 -35.93 -8.71 -3.19
C TYR A 509 -35.58 -10.15 -3.53
N ARG A 510 -34.82 -10.83 -2.65
CA ARG A 510 -34.49 -12.26 -2.79
C ARG A 510 -35.33 -13.10 -1.84
N GLY A 511 -35.85 -14.22 -2.30
CA GLY A 511 -36.63 -15.17 -1.49
C GLY A 511 -36.75 -16.53 -2.18
N GLN A 512 -37.62 -17.39 -1.64
CA GLN A 512 -37.94 -18.69 -2.24
C GLN A 512 -39.28 -18.61 -2.98
N LEU A 513 -39.35 -19.21 -4.17
CA LEU A 513 -40.59 -19.45 -4.91
C LEU A 513 -40.45 -20.78 -5.67
N ASP A 514 -41.42 -21.68 -5.53
CA ASP A 514 -41.41 -23.04 -6.11
C ASP A 514 -40.10 -23.81 -5.90
N GLY A 515 -39.57 -23.75 -4.66
CA GLY A 515 -38.33 -24.44 -4.27
C GLY A 515 -37.05 -23.80 -4.83
N LYS A 516 -37.14 -22.67 -5.53
CA LYS A 516 -35.99 -21.97 -6.13
C LYS A 516 -35.73 -20.64 -5.42
N THR A 517 -34.44 -20.31 -5.27
CA THR A 517 -34.04 -18.98 -4.83
C THR A 517 -34.18 -18.01 -6.00
N VAL A 518 -35.01 -16.99 -5.83
CA VAL A 518 -35.32 -16.02 -6.89
C VAL A 518 -35.18 -14.58 -6.41
N TRP A 519 -34.93 -13.69 -7.36
CA TRP A 519 -34.86 -12.25 -7.21
C TRP A 519 -35.99 -11.57 -7.99
N PHE A 520 -36.66 -10.62 -7.33
CA PHE A 520 -37.68 -9.77 -7.91
C PHE A 520 -37.23 -8.31 -7.89
N PRO A 521 -37.41 -7.55 -8.97
CA PRO A 521 -37.39 -6.11 -8.87
C PRO A 521 -38.61 -5.63 -8.08
N SER A 522 -38.45 -4.52 -7.37
CA SER A 522 -39.49 -3.99 -6.47
C SER A 522 -40.84 -3.70 -7.14
N TYR A 523 -40.84 -3.42 -8.45
CA TYR A 523 -42.07 -3.20 -9.22
C TYR A 523 -42.84 -4.49 -9.58
N SER A 524 -42.27 -5.69 -9.40
CA SER A 524 -42.96 -6.98 -9.64
C SER A 524 -43.70 -7.52 -8.41
N VAL A 525 -43.64 -6.80 -7.29
CA VAL A 525 -44.28 -7.17 -6.03
C VAL A 525 -45.06 -5.99 -5.45
N LYS A 526 -46.14 -6.28 -4.74
CA LYS A 526 -46.94 -5.31 -3.98
C LYS A 526 -46.56 -5.42 -2.51
N SER A 527 -46.15 -4.31 -1.91
CA SER A 527 -45.95 -4.23 -0.47
C SER A 527 -47.28 -4.28 0.27
N ILE A 528 -47.26 -4.89 1.46
CA ILE A 528 -48.42 -4.88 2.34
C ILE A 528 -48.50 -3.50 2.98
N LYS A 529 -49.57 -2.76 2.67
CA LYS A 529 -49.80 -1.42 3.25
C LYS A 529 -50.29 -1.57 4.69
N GLU A 530 -49.48 -1.06 5.62
CA GLU A 530 -49.82 -0.95 7.03
C GLU A 530 -50.39 0.43 7.33
N SER A 531 -51.37 0.51 8.23
CA SER A 531 -51.96 1.77 8.70
C SER A 531 -52.07 1.78 10.23
N SER A 532 -52.17 2.97 10.80
CA SER A 532 -52.38 3.11 12.25
C SER A 532 -53.81 2.74 12.63
N THR A 533 -53.97 2.29 13.88
CA THR A 533 -55.29 2.07 14.48
C THR A 533 -55.20 2.28 15.99
N SER A 534 -56.32 2.35 16.70
CA SER A 534 -56.35 2.44 18.17
C SER A 534 -57.48 1.59 18.73
N ARG A 535 -57.16 0.32 18.94
CA ARG A 535 -58.10 -0.69 19.42
C ARG A 535 -57.50 -1.48 20.58
N LEU A 536 -58.38 -2.04 21.41
CA LEU A 536 -58.05 -3.09 22.36
C LEU A 536 -58.60 -4.41 21.84
N GLY A 537 -57.82 -5.48 21.99
CA GLY A 537 -58.15 -6.80 21.48
C GLY A 537 -57.97 -7.88 22.53
N ARG A 538 -58.85 -8.88 22.51
CA ARG A 538 -58.71 -10.14 23.23
C ARG A 538 -58.76 -11.28 22.22
N VAL A 539 -57.84 -12.23 22.35
CA VAL A 539 -57.81 -13.43 21.51
C VAL A 539 -58.99 -14.34 21.89
N ARG A 540 -59.78 -14.79 20.90
CA ARG A 540 -61.04 -15.52 21.14
C ARG A 540 -60.85 -16.93 21.70
N SER A 541 -59.80 -17.63 21.31
CA SER A 541 -59.52 -19.00 21.76
C SER A 541 -58.01 -19.31 21.79
N SER A 542 -57.63 -20.40 22.46
CA SER A 542 -56.24 -20.86 22.54
C SER A 542 -55.71 -21.41 21.20
N SER A 543 -56.60 -21.73 20.26
CA SER A 543 -56.25 -22.25 18.93
C SER A 543 -55.89 -21.17 17.91
N VAL A 544 -56.20 -19.90 18.19
CA VAL A 544 -55.90 -18.77 17.30
C VAL A 544 -54.41 -18.71 16.98
N LYS A 545 -54.08 -18.54 15.69
CA LYS A 545 -52.70 -18.36 15.23
C LYS A 545 -52.29 -16.89 15.35
N ILE A 546 -51.12 -16.68 15.94
CA ILE A 546 -50.43 -15.39 16.00
C ILE A 546 -49.22 -15.48 15.10
N TYR A 547 -49.10 -14.54 14.16
CA TYR A 547 -48.09 -14.53 13.12
C TYR A 547 -47.00 -13.50 13.45
N LYS A 548 -45.73 -13.90 13.54
CA LYS A 548 -44.65 -12.91 13.72
C LYS A 548 -44.55 -11.98 12.50
N LEU A 549 -44.75 -12.55 11.32
CA LEU A 549 -44.82 -11.85 10.05
C LEU A 549 -46.18 -12.14 9.40
N ILE A 550 -46.90 -11.11 8.97
CA ILE A 550 -48.28 -11.24 8.47
C ILE A 550 -48.39 -12.27 7.34
N GLY A 551 -49.38 -13.16 7.41
CA GLY A 551 -49.59 -14.21 6.39
C GLY A 551 -48.65 -15.42 6.48
N ASP A 552 -47.44 -15.22 6.99
CA ASP A 552 -46.40 -16.26 7.04
C ASP A 552 -46.72 -17.36 8.07
N SER A 553 -47.33 -18.44 7.59
CA SER A 553 -47.70 -19.59 8.41
C SER A 553 -46.50 -20.26 9.09
N SER A 554 -45.31 -20.22 8.49
CA SER A 554 -44.09 -20.78 9.08
C SER A 554 -43.61 -20.02 10.32
N SER A 555 -43.97 -18.74 10.42
CA SER A 555 -43.66 -17.87 11.56
C SER A 555 -44.74 -17.86 12.65
N SER A 556 -45.84 -18.61 12.44
CA SER A 556 -47.02 -18.56 13.30
C SER A 556 -46.92 -19.51 14.50
N PHE A 557 -47.58 -19.14 15.59
CA PHE A 557 -47.73 -19.98 16.78
C PHE A 557 -49.14 -19.86 17.35
N LYS A 558 -49.61 -20.89 18.06
CA LYS A 558 -50.94 -20.87 18.70
C LYS A 558 -50.93 -19.96 19.93
N ALA A 559 -52.00 -19.22 20.15
CA ALA A 559 -52.18 -18.32 21.30
C ALA A 559 -52.08 -19.07 22.65
N GLY A 560 -52.56 -20.31 22.71
CA GLY A 560 -52.48 -21.15 23.90
C GLY A 560 -53.15 -20.52 25.13
N SER A 561 -52.82 -21.05 26.31
CA SER A 561 -53.23 -20.41 27.57
C SER A 561 -52.50 -19.07 27.73
N THR A 562 -51.24 -18.95 27.29
CA THR A 562 -50.39 -17.77 27.44
C THR A 562 -51.07 -16.50 26.97
N TYR A 563 -51.62 -16.48 25.76
CA TYR A 563 -52.14 -15.26 25.15
C TYR A 563 -53.67 -15.09 25.26
N THR A 564 -54.40 -16.09 25.76
CA THR A 564 -55.84 -15.99 26.02
C THR A 564 -56.14 -15.33 27.36
N ASN A 565 -57.37 -14.83 27.52
CA ASN A 565 -57.84 -14.18 28.75
C ASN A 565 -57.03 -12.93 29.18
N HIS A 566 -56.40 -12.28 28.19
CA HIS A 566 -55.65 -11.04 28.31
C HIS A 566 -56.14 -9.99 27.30
N VAL A 567 -55.95 -8.72 27.63
CA VAL A 567 -56.09 -7.60 26.70
C VAL A 567 -54.76 -7.19 26.10
N TYR A 568 -54.81 -6.88 24.81
CA TYR A 568 -53.71 -6.33 24.03
C TYR A 568 -54.09 -5.01 23.40
N TYR A 569 -53.09 -4.14 23.23
CA TYR A 569 -53.22 -2.95 22.43
C TYR A 569 -52.96 -3.31 20.97
N MET A 570 -53.76 -2.73 20.08
CA MET A 570 -53.58 -2.84 18.64
C MET A 570 -53.42 -1.44 18.11
N LYS A 571 -52.18 -1.12 17.72
CA LYS A 571 -51.79 0.21 17.23
C LYS A 571 -51.51 0.27 15.73
N LYS A 572 -51.47 -0.90 15.09
CA LYS A 572 -51.22 -1.06 13.67
C LYS A 572 -52.17 -2.12 13.10
N GLN A 573 -52.63 -1.89 11.88
CA GLN A 573 -53.44 -2.84 11.12
C GLN A 573 -52.92 -2.93 9.68
N ALA A 574 -53.21 -4.05 9.01
CA ALA A 574 -52.86 -4.26 7.62
C ALA A 574 -53.93 -5.13 6.94
N SER A 575 -54.12 -4.92 5.64
CA SER A 575 -54.97 -5.80 4.82
C SER A 575 -54.07 -6.74 4.02
N PHE A 576 -54.30 -8.05 4.15
CA PHE A 576 -53.55 -9.09 3.46
C PHE A 576 -54.53 -10.12 2.90
N MET A 577 -54.49 -10.35 1.57
CA MET A 577 -55.42 -11.23 0.86
C MET A 577 -56.90 -11.00 1.24
N GLY A 578 -57.32 -9.72 1.26
CA GLY A 578 -58.69 -9.32 1.61
C GLY A 578 -59.05 -9.43 3.10
N GLN A 579 -58.14 -9.90 3.96
CA GLN A 579 -58.37 -10.03 5.40
C GLN A 579 -57.66 -8.93 6.18
N THR A 580 -58.35 -8.34 7.16
CA THR A 580 -57.74 -7.37 8.08
C THR A 580 -57.02 -8.09 9.22
N TYR A 581 -55.77 -7.72 9.45
CA TYR A 581 -54.97 -8.17 10.59
C TYR A 581 -54.65 -7.00 11.51
N TYR A 582 -54.57 -7.28 12.81
CA TYR A 582 -54.11 -6.33 13.81
C TYR A 582 -52.79 -6.81 14.44
N LEU A 583 -51.89 -5.86 14.68
CA LEU A 583 -50.64 -6.12 15.40
C LEU A 583 -50.90 -6.04 16.91
N LEU A 584 -50.81 -7.17 17.60
CA LEU A 584 -50.98 -7.26 19.04
C LEU A 584 -49.71 -6.79 19.75
N SER A 585 -49.89 -5.93 20.76
CA SER A 585 -48.85 -5.52 21.68
C SER A 585 -49.33 -5.56 23.13
N ASN A 586 -48.42 -5.91 24.05
CA ASN A 586 -48.67 -5.81 25.48
C ASN A 586 -48.63 -4.36 26.01
N GLN A 587 -48.09 -3.43 25.22
CA GLN A 587 -47.96 -2.00 25.50
C GLN A 587 -48.73 -1.18 24.46
N ALA A 588 -49.07 0.07 24.78
CA ALA A 588 -49.76 0.97 23.85
C ALA A 588 -48.83 1.51 22.74
N SER A 589 -48.10 0.62 22.06
CA SER A 589 -47.10 0.91 21.03
C SER A 589 -47.19 -0.09 19.88
N ALA A 590 -46.89 0.37 18.66
CA ALA A 590 -46.76 -0.48 17.48
C ALA A 590 -45.36 -1.10 17.33
N SER A 591 -44.39 -0.71 18.16
CA SER A 591 -43.00 -1.17 18.09
C SER A 591 -42.46 -1.75 19.39
N LYS A 592 -43.02 -1.36 20.55
CA LYS A 592 -42.65 -1.91 21.85
C LYS A 592 -43.67 -2.93 22.30
N GLY A 593 -43.22 -4.05 22.85
CA GLY A 593 -44.12 -5.06 23.42
C GLY A 593 -44.88 -5.89 22.39
N VAL A 594 -44.45 -5.85 21.13
CA VAL A 594 -45.10 -6.51 19.99
C VAL A 594 -45.06 -8.04 20.16
N ILE A 595 -46.21 -8.67 19.92
CA ILE A 595 -46.40 -10.11 20.02
C ILE A 595 -46.50 -10.72 18.62
N GLY A 596 -47.33 -10.12 17.76
CA GLY A 596 -47.53 -10.57 16.38
C GLY A 596 -48.88 -10.14 15.81
N TRP A 597 -49.08 -10.46 14.55
CA TRP A 597 -50.29 -10.18 13.78
C TRP A 597 -51.35 -11.26 14.01
N VAL A 598 -52.61 -10.87 14.14
CA VAL A 598 -53.75 -11.79 14.25
C VAL A 598 -54.89 -11.30 13.38
N LYS A 599 -55.62 -12.22 12.74
CA LYS A 599 -56.80 -11.91 11.94
C LYS A 599 -57.86 -11.22 12.79
N GLN A 600 -58.51 -10.19 12.24
CA GLN A 600 -59.60 -9.48 12.91
C GLN A 600 -60.72 -10.42 13.39
N THR A 601 -61.06 -11.44 12.59
CA THR A 601 -62.10 -12.42 12.89
C THR A 601 -61.77 -13.31 14.09
N ASP A 602 -60.50 -13.43 14.47
CA ASP A 602 -60.05 -14.25 15.60
C ASP A 602 -59.95 -13.44 16.91
N LEU A 603 -60.34 -12.16 16.85
CA LEU A 603 -60.25 -11.22 17.95
C LEU A 603 -61.63 -10.72 18.35
N SER A 604 -61.83 -10.56 19.66
CA SER A 604 -62.85 -9.65 20.19
C SER A 604 -62.18 -8.29 20.36
N SER A 605 -62.62 -7.28 19.62
CA SER A 605 -61.97 -5.96 19.61
C SER A 605 -62.93 -4.81 19.81
N GLN A 606 -62.45 -3.74 20.46
CA GLN A 606 -63.18 -2.50 20.70
C GLN A 606 -62.27 -1.31 20.39
N SER A 607 -62.84 -0.23 19.85
CA SER A 607 -62.12 1.05 19.82
C SER A 607 -61.98 1.57 21.25
N TYR A 608 -60.91 2.32 21.51
CA TYR A 608 -60.73 2.98 22.79
C TYR A 608 -60.15 4.38 22.59
N ALA A 609 -60.57 5.30 23.44
CA ALA A 609 -60.08 6.66 23.44
C ALA A 609 -60.04 7.22 24.86
N GLN A 610 -59.04 8.04 25.12
CA GLN A 610 -59.04 8.85 26.33
C GLN A 610 -60.04 9.97 26.16
N VAL A 611 -60.96 10.12 27.10
CA VAL A 611 -61.97 11.19 27.08
C VAL A 611 -61.39 12.45 27.69
N LYS A 612 -60.77 12.32 28.88
CA LYS A 612 -60.16 13.43 29.60
C LYS A 612 -59.24 12.95 30.71
N GLN A 613 -58.22 13.76 31.01
CA GLN A 613 -57.52 13.72 32.29
C GLN A 613 -58.41 14.41 33.34
N ILE A 614 -58.53 13.82 34.51
CA ILE A 614 -59.32 14.40 35.61
C ILE A 614 -58.69 14.07 36.95
N SER A 615 -58.95 14.89 37.96
CA SER A 615 -58.76 14.50 39.36
C SER A 615 -60.13 14.41 40.02
N LYS A 616 -60.61 13.19 40.25
CA LYS A 616 -61.92 12.95 40.88
C LYS A 616 -61.83 11.78 41.85
N LYS A 617 -62.59 11.83 42.94
CA LYS A 617 -62.79 10.71 43.86
C LYS A 617 -64.18 10.12 43.62
N LEU A 618 -64.27 8.80 43.45
CA LEU A 618 -65.54 8.05 43.44
C LEU A 618 -65.48 6.92 44.47
N VAL A 619 -66.65 6.40 44.85
CA VAL A 619 -66.76 5.34 45.85
C VAL A 619 -67.02 3.99 45.18
N VAL A 620 -66.33 2.95 45.63
CA VAL A 620 -66.52 1.58 45.14
C VAL A 620 -67.82 0.97 45.69
N LYS A 621 -68.69 0.47 44.79
CA LYS A 621 -69.99 -0.11 45.17
C LYS A 621 -69.90 -1.49 45.84
N GLY A 622 -68.74 -2.15 45.76
CA GLY A 622 -68.54 -3.52 46.27
C GLY A 622 -68.87 -4.62 45.26
N THR A 623 -69.04 -4.30 43.97
CA THR A 623 -69.31 -5.28 42.91
C THR A 623 -68.28 -5.16 41.79
N GLY A 624 -68.07 -6.24 41.04
CA GLY A 624 -67.12 -6.28 39.92
C GLY A 624 -65.67 -6.46 40.34
N SER A 625 -64.77 -6.11 39.42
CA SER A 625 -63.33 -6.33 39.53
C SER A 625 -62.58 -5.09 39.07
N ALA A 626 -61.28 -5.03 39.37
CA ALA A 626 -60.38 -3.99 38.90
C ALA A 626 -59.15 -4.60 38.23
N TYR A 627 -58.64 -3.92 37.20
CA TYR A 627 -57.72 -4.52 36.23
C TYR A 627 -56.45 -3.70 36.03
N SER A 628 -55.36 -4.37 35.64
CA SER A 628 -54.09 -3.75 35.24
C SER A 628 -54.15 -3.10 33.87
N LYS A 629 -55.09 -3.54 33.02
CA LYS A 629 -55.32 -3.00 31.67
C LYS A 629 -56.76 -2.53 31.50
N LEU A 630 -56.93 -1.51 30.66
CA LEU A 630 -58.24 -1.02 30.24
C LEU A 630 -59.00 -2.16 29.55
N TRP A 631 -60.31 -2.29 29.82
CA TRP A 631 -61.12 -3.41 29.34
C TRP A 631 -60.54 -4.78 29.74
N GLY A 632 -59.91 -4.91 30.91
CA GLY A 632 -59.21 -6.12 31.36
C GLY A 632 -60.05 -7.40 31.39
N SER A 633 -59.40 -8.54 31.18
CA SER A 633 -59.98 -9.88 31.29
C SER A 633 -59.44 -10.62 32.53
N LYS A 634 -59.75 -11.91 32.67
CA LYS A 634 -59.43 -12.73 33.85
C LYS A 634 -57.96 -12.62 34.27
N LYS A 635 -57.02 -12.64 33.32
CA LYS A 635 -55.58 -12.55 33.63
C LYS A 635 -55.03 -11.12 33.76
N ASP A 636 -55.83 -10.11 33.44
CA ASP A 636 -55.48 -8.70 33.69
C ASP A 636 -56.02 -8.22 35.05
N THR A 637 -56.57 -9.12 35.87
CA THR A 637 -57.24 -8.77 37.12
C THR A 637 -56.24 -8.46 38.22
N ILE A 638 -56.34 -7.27 38.82
CA ILE A 638 -55.59 -6.90 40.04
C ILE A 638 -56.43 -7.23 41.28
N TYR A 639 -57.72 -6.90 41.26
CA TYR A 639 -58.66 -7.23 42.33
C TYR A 639 -59.79 -8.08 41.75
N LYS A 640 -59.80 -9.38 42.10
CA LYS A 640 -60.79 -10.37 41.61
C LYS A 640 -62.22 -10.01 41.98
N SER A 641 -62.42 -9.54 43.21
CA SER A 641 -63.69 -9.00 43.68
C SER A 641 -63.46 -7.69 44.40
N LEU A 642 -64.30 -6.70 44.11
CA LEU A 642 -64.32 -5.42 44.82
C LEU A 642 -65.19 -5.45 46.09
N SER A 643 -65.81 -6.58 46.45
CA SER A 643 -66.72 -6.70 47.61
C SER A 643 -66.08 -6.28 48.93
N LYS A 644 -64.83 -6.69 49.16
CA LYS A 644 -64.05 -6.32 50.36
C LYS A 644 -63.69 -4.83 50.44
N TYR A 645 -63.89 -4.09 49.36
CA TYR A 645 -63.56 -2.66 49.27
C TYR A 645 -64.82 -1.79 49.07
N LYS A 646 -65.99 -2.31 49.43
CA LYS A 646 -67.24 -1.56 49.40
C LYS A 646 -67.11 -0.31 50.28
N GLY A 647 -67.46 0.85 49.74
CA GLY A 647 -67.34 2.13 50.44
C GLY A 647 -65.94 2.76 50.36
N SER A 648 -64.93 2.06 49.87
CA SER A 648 -63.58 2.61 49.73
C SER A 648 -63.50 3.66 48.61
N THR A 649 -62.67 4.68 48.82
CA THR A 649 -62.45 5.76 47.85
C THR A 649 -61.46 5.35 46.75
N PHE A 650 -61.84 5.56 45.49
CA PHE A 650 -60.98 5.43 44.31
C PHE A 650 -60.57 6.80 43.77
N LYS A 651 -59.26 7.07 43.71
CA LYS A 651 -58.71 8.34 43.20
C LYS A 651 -58.44 8.22 41.70
N ILE A 652 -59.30 8.80 40.89
CA ILE A 652 -59.28 8.74 39.43
C ILE A 652 -58.34 9.82 38.89
N THR A 653 -57.52 9.43 37.93
CA THR A 653 -56.61 10.31 37.18
C THR A 653 -57.03 10.50 35.73
N SER A 654 -57.80 9.57 35.14
CA SER A 654 -58.33 9.75 33.79
C SER A 654 -59.60 8.96 33.50
N THR A 655 -60.38 9.47 32.55
CA THR A 655 -61.60 8.85 32.02
C THR A 655 -61.36 8.39 30.60
N TRP A 656 -61.77 7.16 30.30
CA TRP A 656 -61.60 6.52 29.00
C TRP A 656 -62.91 5.89 28.54
N LYS A 657 -63.08 5.82 27.23
CA LYS A 657 -64.17 5.07 26.59
C LYS A 657 -63.59 3.84 25.91
N VAL A 658 -64.26 2.71 26.07
CA VAL A 658 -64.04 1.48 25.30
C VAL A 658 -65.37 1.09 24.69
N GLY A 659 -65.48 1.23 23.37
CA GLY A 659 -66.78 1.24 22.71
C GLY A 659 -67.71 2.26 23.38
N LYS A 660 -68.86 1.80 23.87
CA LYS A 660 -69.84 2.63 24.60
C LYS A 660 -69.62 2.70 26.12
N THR A 661 -68.70 1.90 26.66
CA THR A 661 -68.50 1.78 28.12
C THR A 661 -67.50 2.81 28.63
N THR A 662 -67.82 3.47 29.74
CA THR A 662 -66.92 4.39 30.43
C THR A 662 -66.08 3.64 31.46
N TRP A 663 -64.77 3.86 31.42
CA TRP A 663 -63.80 3.30 32.35
C TRP A 663 -62.99 4.41 33.00
N TYR A 664 -62.57 4.18 34.23
CA TYR A 664 -61.73 5.11 34.97
C TYR A 664 -60.40 4.45 35.33
N TYR A 665 -59.33 5.21 35.16
CA TYR A 665 -57.98 4.85 35.58
C TYR A 665 -57.57 5.69 36.77
N GLY A 666 -56.89 5.10 37.74
CA GLY A 666 -56.51 5.80 38.96
C GLY A 666 -55.74 4.95 39.95
N ASN A 667 -55.47 5.52 41.13
CA ASN A 667 -54.83 4.81 42.24
C ASN A 667 -55.90 4.27 43.21
N PHE A 668 -55.83 2.96 43.49
CA PHE A 668 -56.69 2.25 44.42
C PHE A 668 -55.86 1.28 45.26
N GLY A 669 -55.89 1.43 46.59
CA GLY A 669 -55.12 0.55 47.49
C GLY A 669 -53.62 0.52 47.18
N GLY A 670 -53.03 1.65 46.77
CA GLY A 670 -51.62 1.77 46.38
C GLY A 670 -51.27 1.28 44.97
N LYS A 671 -52.25 0.75 44.21
CA LYS A 671 -52.05 0.21 42.86
C LYS A 671 -52.75 1.05 41.80
N LYS A 672 -52.13 1.16 40.62
CA LYS A 672 -52.76 1.78 39.44
C LYS A 672 -53.70 0.77 38.76
N VAL A 673 -54.99 1.08 38.71
CA VAL A 673 -56.02 0.15 38.24
C VAL A 673 -57.04 0.81 37.31
N TRP A 674 -57.70 -0.02 36.53
CA TRP A 674 -58.86 0.30 35.70
C TRP A 674 -60.13 -0.29 36.32
N ILE A 675 -61.16 0.54 36.48
CA ILE A 675 -62.48 0.13 36.99
C ILE A 675 -63.56 0.63 36.05
N ASP A 676 -64.50 -0.24 35.68
CA ASP A 676 -65.68 0.13 34.89
C ASP A 676 -66.58 1.06 35.72
N LYS A 677 -67.05 2.16 35.10
CA LYS A 677 -67.92 3.17 35.74
C LYS A 677 -69.08 2.53 36.50
N LYS A 678 -69.66 1.44 36.00
CA LYS A 678 -70.85 0.84 36.64
C LYS A 678 -70.59 0.36 38.08
N TYR A 679 -69.33 0.04 38.42
CA TYR A 679 -68.91 -0.43 39.74
C TYR A 679 -68.58 0.70 40.73
N LEU A 680 -68.73 1.96 40.30
CA LEU A 680 -68.46 3.15 41.08
C LEU A 680 -69.73 3.99 41.23
N LYS A 681 -69.88 4.71 42.35
CA LYS A 681 -70.89 5.75 42.55
C LYS A 681 -70.26 7.05 43.03
#